data_AF-W2CCT0-F1
#
_entry.id   AF-W2CCT0-F1
#
_cell.length_a   1.000
_cell.length_b   1.000
_cell.length_c   1.000
_cell.angle_alpha   90.00
_cell.angle_beta   90.00
_cell.angle_gamma   90.00
#
_symmetry.space_group_name_H-M   'P 1'
#
loop_
_entity.id
_entity.type
_entity.pdbx_description
1 polymer ?
#
loop_
_entity_poly.entity_id
_entity_poly.type
_entity_poly.pdbx_seq_one_letter_code
_entity_poly.pdbx_strand_id
1 'polypeptide(L)'
;MRRALTYLFFLLAIAVHMQAQVNTDRVMAIGRNALYFEDYVLSIQYFNQVIKAKPWMAEPYFYRAVAKLNLDDFQGAEEDCTLSLERNPFLAQAYYARGIARQSLEKYAGAIEDYTKGLEFKPGDRAMMSNKAIAYVQKKDFTDAEQVFEELIRAHPKQSLGYLTRAAMYLEKGDTAKALSDYDRAIALDSFYAPCYANRALTLYQSGRYAEALKDLDQAIRLNTREPGYYINRGLVRYELNDLRGAMADYDQVIEMDADNRIARFNRGLLRAQVGDDNRAIEDFDVVLRLEPDNDIARFNRATLLFKTGDYRATIRDLDAVLRRYPDFVQGYYYRADVKRRLNDLKGADRDYIAAMKIEEDRRRGRRSLASTAAKDSTRSGANDRTREESDRNIEKFSRLVVYDRKEEQKSKYQSEIRGRVQDRNVQVELEPMFVLTYYERQADVRERVFYDRLVERFNDRRVLAWRLLLTNREAALTEEQIAAHFASIDSYSKRIERTPGNADLHFGRALDYLLVQDFTEALRDLDRTIELAPDASPLAYFARAVVRYKQLESARSQQPDVTSAAASPFRFGAATRLSTSADTRNPSPADEARRHEHELILRDYDQVIRLAPDFAFAYFNRGNLRCTGRDFRAAIADYDEAIRRDPELAEAYFNRGLAELSMGNATRGIADLSKAGELGLPSAYSIIRRMTEESKSNE
;
A
#
# COMPACT_ATOMS: atom_id res chain seq x y z
N MET A 1 36.43 -15.68 58.96
CA MET A 1 35.08 -15.25 58.55
C MET A 1 35.00 -13.83 58.02
N ARG A 2 35.41 -12.77 58.76
CA ARG A 2 35.31 -11.37 58.28
C ARG A 2 35.99 -11.09 56.93
N ARG A 3 37.18 -11.65 56.67
CA ARG A 3 37.88 -11.48 55.38
C ARG A 3 37.19 -12.19 54.21
N ALA A 4 36.58 -13.36 54.46
CA ALA A 4 35.81 -14.09 53.44
C ALA A 4 34.50 -13.35 53.10
N LEU A 5 33.85 -12.74 54.11
CA LEU A 5 32.65 -11.93 53.89
C LEU A 5 32.94 -10.67 53.07
N THR A 6 34.08 -10.00 53.29
CA THR A 6 34.47 -8.84 52.48
C THR A 6 34.80 -9.21 51.04
N TYR A 7 35.44 -10.36 50.79
CA TYR A 7 35.67 -10.84 49.42
C TYR A 7 34.36 -11.23 48.72
N LEU A 8 33.43 -11.84 49.44
CA LEU A 8 32.10 -12.17 48.92
C LEU A 8 31.29 -10.90 48.60
N PHE A 9 31.36 -9.88 49.45
CA PHE A 9 30.71 -8.59 49.23
C PHE A 9 31.33 -7.82 48.06
N PHE A 10 32.65 -7.91 47.86
CA PHE A 10 33.34 -7.33 46.71
C PHE A 10 33.00 -8.06 45.41
N LEU A 11 32.89 -9.39 45.43
CA LEU A 11 32.44 -10.20 44.29
C LEU A 11 30.96 -9.92 43.93
N LEU A 12 30.08 -9.76 44.92
CA LEU A 12 28.69 -9.36 44.71
C LEU A 12 28.58 -7.92 44.18
N ALA A 13 29.42 -6.99 44.65
CA ALA A 13 29.46 -5.63 44.12
C ALA A 13 29.92 -5.57 42.65
N ILE A 14 30.86 -6.44 42.26
CA ILE A 14 31.29 -6.58 40.86
C ILE A 14 30.20 -7.23 40.00
N ALA A 15 29.45 -8.20 40.53
CA ALA A 15 28.34 -8.84 39.83
C ALA A 15 27.17 -7.87 39.56
N VAL A 16 26.94 -6.88 40.42
CA VAL A 16 25.91 -5.83 40.24
C VAL A 16 26.28 -4.82 39.14
N HIS A 17 27.48 -4.90 38.56
CA HIS A 17 27.92 -4.04 37.45
C HIS A 17 28.08 -4.78 36.10
N MET A 18 27.74 -6.07 36.03
CA MET A 18 27.67 -6.77 34.75
C MET A 18 26.32 -6.50 34.07
N GLN A 19 26.26 -5.44 33.26
CA GLN A 19 25.22 -5.33 32.25
C GLN A 19 25.35 -6.50 31.28
N ALA A 20 24.29 -7.28 31.07
CA ALA A 20 24.28 -8.34 30.07
C ALA A 20 24.54 -7.71 28.69
N GLN A 21 25.75 -7.87 28.16
CA GLN A 21 26.08 -7.38 26.83
C GLN A 21 25.39 -8.26 25.79
N VAL A 22 24.53 -7.65 24.97
CA VAL A 22 23.94 -8.31 23.81
C VAL A 22 25.09 -8.77 22.91
N ASN A 23 25.15 -10.08 22.62
CA ASN A 23 26.12 -10.62 21.67
C ASN A 23 25.70 -10.19 20.25
N THR A 24 26.19 -9.02 19.82
CA THR A 24 25.81 -8.42 18.54
C THR A 24 26.11 -9.31 17.36
N ASP A 25 27.16 -10.12 17.42
CA ASP A 25 27.59 -10.96 16.30
C ASP A 25 26.60 -12.12 16.10
N ARG A 26 26.10 -12.68 17.20
CA ARG A 26 25.01 -13.66 17.18
C ARG A 26 23.71 -13.04 16.69
N VAL A 27 23.32 -11.87 17.20
CA VAL A 27 22.09 -11.18 16.77
C VAL A 27 22.16 -10.83 15.28
N MET A 28 23.32 -10.37 14.81
CA MET A 28 23.58 -10.07 13.41
C MET A 28 23.47 -11.32 12.53
N ALA A 29 23.98 -12.47 12.98
CA ALA A 29 23.85 -13.73 12.27
C ALA A 29 22.37 -14.19 12.17
N ILE A 30 21.60 -14.05 13.26
CA ILE A 30 20.17 -14.39 13.25
C ILE A 30 19.40 -13.46 12.29
N GLY A 31 19.67 -12.15 12.33
CA GLY A 31 19.06 -11.18 11.41
C GLY A 31 19.35 -11.51 9.94
N ARG A 32 20.59 -11.89 9.60
CA ARG A 32 20.94 -12.32 8.24
C ARG A 32 20.27 -13.64 7.82
N ASN A 33 20.10 -14.59 8.75
CA ASN A 33 19.37 -15.82 8.47
C ASN A 33 17.88 -15.53 8.22
N ALA A 34 17.25 -14.68 9.03
CA ALA A 34 15.88 -14.23 8.80
C ALA A 34 15.72 -13.57 7.42
N LEU A 35 16.66 -12.69 7.06
CA LEU A 35 16.69 -12.06 5.73
C LEU A 35 16.81 -13.10 4.59
N TYR A 36 17.64 -14.13 4.77
CA TYR A 36 17.81 -15.21 3.79
C TYR A 36 16.53 -16.04 3.62
N PHE A 37 15.78 -16.27 4.70
CA PHE A 37 14.47 -16.94 4.66
C PHE A 37 13.31 -15.99 4.35
N GLU A 38 13.61 -14.76 3.86
CA GLU A 38 12.62 -13.76 3.45
C GLU A 38 11.70 -13.27 4.58
N ASP A 39 12.09 -13.48 5.84
CA ASP A 39 11.44 -12.88 7.01
C ASP A 39 12.00 -11.47 7.26
N TYR A 40 11.60 -10.55 6.38
CA TYR A 40 12.13 -9.20 6.34
C TYR A 40 11.83 -8.41 7.62
N VAL A 41 10.62 -8.51 8.17
CA VAL A 41 10.21 -7.78 9.38
C VAL A 41 11.04 -8.24 10.57
N LEU A 42 11.19 -9.55 10.77
CA LEU A 42 12.02 -10.09 11.85
C LEU A 42 13.50 -9.71 11.66
N SER A 43 13.99 -9.74 10.42
CA SER A 43 15.37 -9.31 10.12
C SER A 43 15.62 -7.85 10.53
N ILE A 44 14.69 -6.94 10.22
CA ILE A 44 14.75 -5.52 10.58
C ILE A 44 14.81 -5.35 12.10
N GLN A 45 14.00 -6.09 12.85
CA GLN A 45 14.01 -6.05 14.32
C GLN A 45 15.37 -6.46 14.89
N TYR A 46 16.01 -7.50 14.36
CA TYR A 46 17.34 -7.90 14.80
C TYR A 46 18.41 -6.85 14.42
N PHE A 47 18.34 -6.27 13.22
CA PHE A 47 19.27 -5.20 12.83
C PHE A 47 19.09 -3.94 13.69
N ASN A 48 17.86 -3.60 14.10
CA ASN A 48 17.61 -2.51 15.03
C ASN A 48 18.28 -2.74 16.38
N GLN A 49 18.26 -3.96 16.92
CA GLN A 49 18.96 -4.30 18.16
C GLN A 49 20.47 -4.11 18.01
N VAL A 50 21.05 -4.54 16.88
CA VAL A 50 22.48 -4.34 16.60
C VAL A 50 22.81 -2.85 16.46
N ILE A 51 22.00 -2.09 15.73
CA ILE A 51 22.17 -0.63 15.57
C ILE A 51 22.10 0.08 16.91
N LYS A 52 21.15 -0.27 17.78
CA LYS A 52 21.01 0.30 19.12
C LYS A 52 22.24 0.02 19.99
N ALA A 53 22.83 -1.16 19.86
CA ALA A 53 24.04 -1.53 20.60
C ALA A 53 25.33 -0.96 19.99
N LYS A 54 25.42 -0.89 18.65
CA LYS A 54 26.60 -0.46 17.88
C LYS A 54 26.22 0.43 16.69
N PRO A 55 25.87 1.72 16.92
CA PRO A 55 25.42 2.63 15.85
C PRO A 55 26.46 2.93 14.76
N TRP A 56 27.74 2.68 15.02
CA TRP A 56 28.84 2.92 14.07
C TRP A 56 29.09 1.76 13.09
N MET A 57 28.45 0.60 13.30
CA MET A 57 28.61 -0.55 12.41
C MET A 57 27.80 -0.31 11.13
N ALA A 58 28.42 -0.43 9.96
CA ALA A 58 27.78 -0.14 8.67
C ALA A 58 26.81 -1.25 8.23
N GLU A 59 27.22 -2.50 8.45
CA GLU A 59 26.55 -3.71 8.01
C GLU A 59 25.06 -3.80 8.40
N PRO A 60 24.63 -3.54 9.65
CA PRO A 60 23.23 -3.67 10.01
C PRO A 60 22.33 -2.67 9.28
N TYR A 61 22.83 -1.47 8.95
CA TYR A 61 22.09 -0.53 8.10
C TYR A 61 21.96 -1.08 6.68
N PHE A 62 23.04 -1.60 6.10
CA PHE A 62 22.99 -2.22 4.78
C PHE A 62 21.98 -3.38 4.70
N TYR A 63 22.02 -4.34 5.64
CA TYR A 63 21.08 -5.47 5.58
C TYR A 63 19.63 -5.05 5.89
N ARG A 64 19.43 -4.02 6.74
CA ARG A 64 18.11 -3.42 6.95
C ARG A 64 17.59 -2.74 5.68
N ALA A 65 18.45 -2.07 4.93
CA ALA A 65 18.10 -1.52 3.61
C ALA A 65 17.69 -2.61 2.62
N VAL A 66 18.40 -3.75 2.60
CA VAL A 66 18.04 -4.90 1.75
C VAL A 66 16.67 -5.46 2.14
N ALA A 67 16.38 -5.61 3.43
CA ALA A 67 15.06 -6.04 3.89
C ALA A 67 13.96 -5.07 3.42
N LYS A 68 14.18 -3.76 3.56
CA LYS A 68 13.25 -2.72 3.10
C LYS A 68 13.05 -2.69 1.59
N LEU A 69 14.10 -2.89 0.79
CA LEU A 69 14.00 -3.03 -0.67
C LEU A 69 13.03 -4.15 -1.06
N ASN A 70 13.08 -5.27 -0.34
CA ASN A 70 12.19 -6.41 -0.57
C ASN A 70 10.76 -6.18 -0.05
N LEU A 71 10.56 -5.18 0.82
CA LEU A 71 9.26 -4.72 1.30
C LEU A 71 8.71 -3.54 0.46
N ASP A 72 9.35 -3.21 -0.67
CA ASP A 72 9.07 -2.03 -1.51
C ASP A 72 9.17 -0.67 -0.77
N ASP A 73 9.82 -0.63 0.40
CA ASP A 73 10.19 0.61 1.10
C ASP A 73 11.49 1.18 0.52
N PHE A 74 11.40 1.72 -0.69
CA PHE A 74 12.55 2.26 -1.42
C PHE A 74 13.13 3.51 -0.75
N GLN A 75 12.29 4.34 -0.13
CA GLN A 75 12.76 5.54 0.56
C GLN A 75 13.56 5.18 1.81
N GLY A 76 13.03 4.31 2.66
CA GLY A 76 13.75 3.83 3.84
C GLY A 76 15.01 3.04 3.49
N ALA A 77 15.03 2.33 2.36
CA ALA A 77 16.23 1.65 1.86
C ALA A 77 17.32 2.63 1.40
N GLU A 78 16.95 3.72 0.72
CA GLU A 78 17.90 4.77 0.32
C GLU A 78 18.56 5.43 1.54
N GLU A 79 17.76 5.74 2.56
CA GLU A 79 18.20 6.33 3.83
C GLU A 79 19.18 5.39 4.55
N ASP A 80 18.82 4.11 4.71
CA ASP A 80 19.69 3.13 5.37
C ASP A 80 20.99 2.86 4.61
N CYS A 81 20.96 2.80 3.28
CA CYS A 81 22.19 2.68 2.52
C CYS A 81 23.07 3.93 2.67
N THR A 82 22.47 5.11 2.78
CA THR A 82 23.21 6.35 3.02
C THR A 82 23.88 6.33 4.39
N LEU A 83 23.16 5.94 5.43
CA LEU A 83 23.72 5.74 6.77
C LEU A 83 24.85 4.68 6.75
N SER A 84 24.65 3.56 6.05
CA SER A 84 25.68 2.53 5.89
C SER A 84 26.95 3.09 5.26
N LEU A 85 26.83 3.91 4.21
CA LEU A 85 27.97 4.46 3.46
C LEU A 85 28.69 5.59 4.21
N GLU A 86 27.99 6.36 5.05
CA GLU A 86 28.63 7.31 5.98
C GLU A 86 29.58 6.60 6.96
N ARG A 87 29.24 5.36 7.35
CA ARG A 87 30.02 4.54 8.28
C ARG A 87 31.11 3.75 7.58
N ASN A 88 30.82 3.21 6.39
CA ASN A 88 31.78 2.52 5.55
C ASN A 88 31.63 2.92 4.07
N PRO A 89 32.42 3.88 3.58
CA PRO A 89 32.39 4.33 2.18
C PRO A 89 32.90 3.32 1.16
N PHE A 90 33.47 2.18 1.59
CA PHE A 90 34.05 1.17 0.69
C PHE A 90 33.10 -0.01 0.43
N LEU A 91 31.88 0.05 0.99
CA LEU A 91 30.90 -1.03 0.86
C LEU A 91 30.19 -0.96 -0.51
N ALA A 92 30.78 -1.58 -1.53
CA ALA A 92 30.25 -1.59 -2.89
C ALA A 92 28.78 -2.06 -2.96
N GLN A 93 28.41 -3.05 -2.14
CA GLN A 93 27.05 -3.56 -2.07
C GLN A 93 26.03 -2.51 -1.60
N ALA A 94 26.41 -1.57 -0.74
CA ALA A 94 25.51 -0.51 -0.29
C ALA A 94 25.27 0.54 -1.38
N TYR A 95 26.27 0.84 -2.22
CA TYR A 95 26.05 1.63 -3.44
C TYR A 95 25.09 0.92 -4.39
N TYR A 96 25.26 -0.39 -4.60
CA TYR A 96 24.34 -1.16 -5.44
C TYR A 96 22.90 -1.12 -4.93
N ALA A 97 22.70 -1.37 -3.63
CA ALA A 97 21.37 -1.34 -3.01
C ALA A 97 20.75 0.06 -3.05
N ARG A 98 21.54 1.12 -2.78
CA ARG A 98 21.06 2.51 -2.88
C ARG A 98 20.71 2.89 -4.32
N GLY A 99 21.49 2.43 -5.29
CA GLY A 99 21.22 2.61 -6.70
C GLY A 99 19.88 2.01 -7.11
N ILE A 100 19.58 0.79 -6.63
CA ILE A 100 18.27 0.14 -6.86
C ILE A 100 17.15 0.93 -6.21
N ALA A 101 17.30 1.32 -4.94
CA ALA A 101 16.30 2.14 -4.25
C ALA A 101 15.99 3.44 -5.01
N ARG A 102 17.03 4.16 -5.44
CA ARG A 102 16.92 5.40 -6.21
C ARG A 102 16.30 5.18 -7.58
N GLN A 103 16.64 4.09 -8.25
CA GLN A 103 16.05 3.72 -9.53
C GLN A 103 14.56 3.43 -9.40
N SER A 104 14.13 2.73 -8.33
CA SER A 104 12.71 2.48 -8.03
C SER A 104 11.93 3.75 -7.65
N LEU A 105 12.63 4.76 -7.13
CA LEU A 105 12.12 6.11 -6.85
C LEU A 105 12.25 7.06 -8.07
N GLU A 106 12.64 6.54 -9.23
CA GLU A 106 12.87 7.29 -10.48
C GLU A 106 13.97 8.38 -10.41
N LYS A 107 14.82 8.31 -9.39
CA LYS A 107 16.02 9.15 -9.20
C LYS A 107 17.19 8.58 -10.03
N TYR A 108 17.01 8.49 -11.35
CA TYR A 108 17.95 7.77 -12.25
C TYR A 108 19.37 8.32 -12.21
N ALA A 109 19.55 9.64 -12.14
CA ALA A 109 20.89 10.24 -12.08
C ALA A 109 21.68 9.79 -10.83
N GLY A 110 21.04 9.84 -9.65
CA GLY A 110 21.67 9.38 -8.40
C GLY A 110 21.91 7.87 -8.39
N ALA A 111 21.07 7.08 -9.06
CA ALA A 111 21.31 5.64 -9.24
C ALA A 111 22.56 5.37 -10.10
N ILE A 112 22.73 6.10 -11.21
CA ILE A 112 23.90 6.00 -12.09
C ILE A 112 25.19 6.37 -11.34
N GLU A 113 25.16 7.43 -10.52
CA GLU A 113 26.29 7.83 -9.67
C GLU A 113 26.67 6.71 -8.70
N ASP A 114 25.68 6.12 -8.02
CA ASP A 114 25.91 5.02 -7.08
C ASP A 114 26.50 3.79 -7.77
N TYR A 115 25.94 3.37 -8.91
CA TYR A 115 26.51 2.24 -9.66
C TYR A 115 27.92 2.53 -10.16
N THR A 116 28.19 3.76 -10.61
CA THR A 116 29.53 4.17 -11.02
C THR A 116 30.51 4.07 -9.85
N LYS A 117 30.12 4.56 -8.67
CA LYS A 117 30.96 4.50 -7.48
C LYS A 117 31.17 3.06 -6.98
N GLY A 118 30.13 2.23 -7.02
CA GLY A 118 30.24 0.80 -6.70
C GLY A 118 31.20 0.05 -7.64
N LEU A 119 31.18 0.38 -8.93
CA LEU A 119 32.06 -0.19 -9.94
C LEU A 119 33.53 0.23 -9.80
N GLU A 120 33.84 1.35 -9.15
CA GLU A 120 35.22 1.69 -8.77
C GLU A 120 35.81 0.66 -7.80
N PHE A 121 34.99 0.11 -6.89
CA PHE A 121 35.42 -0.89 -5.90
C PHE A 121 35.31 -2.32 -6.42
N LYS A 122 34.37 -2.59 -7.32
CA LYS A 122 34.19 -3.90 -7.99
C LYS A 122 34.11 -3.72 -9.51
N PRO A 123 35.25 -3.49 -10.20
CA PRO A 123 35.27 -3.36 -11.64
C PRO A 123 34.72 -4.61 -12.33
N GLY A 124 33.86 -4.42 -13.32
CA GLY A 124 33.25 -5.53 -14.05
C GLY A 124 32.14 -6.26 -13.29
N ASP A 125 31.64 -5.73 -12.17
CA ASP A 125 30.46 -6.29 -11.50
C ASP A 125 29.26 -6.27 -12.45
N ARG A 126 28.86 -7.48 -12.86
CA ARG A 126 27.85 -7.72 -13.87
C ARG A 126 26.51 -7.08 -13.54
N ALA A 127 26.10 -7.17 -12.27
CA ALA A 127 24.79 -6.70 -11.82
C ALA A 127 24.74 -5.17 -11.79
N MET A 128 25.79 -4.53 -11.25
CA MET A 128 25.93 -3.07 -11.27
C MET A 128 26.00 -2.51 -12.70
N MET A 129 26.78 -3.12 -13.60
CA MET A 129 26.87 -2.68 -14.99
C MET A 129 25.52 -2.78 -15.71
N SER A 130 24.80 -3.90 -15.52
CA SER A 130 23.47 -4.10 -16.09
C SER A 130 22.49 -3.03 -15.58
N ASN A 131 22.43 -2.82 -14.26
CA ASN A 131 21.52 -1.82 -13.69
C ASN A 131 21.91 -0.38 -14.04
N LYS A 132 23.21 -0.07 -14.17
CA LYS A 132 23.68 1.22 -14.67
C LYS A 132 23.20 1.48 -16.10
N ALA A 133 23.35 0.50 -17.00
CA ALA A 133 22.86 0.62 -18.36
C ALA A 133 21.34 0.84 -18.38
N ILE A 134 20.59 0.05 -17.61
CA ILE A 134 19.12 0.18 -17.50
C ILE A 134 18.72 1.56 -16.95
N ALA A 135 19.44 2.10 -15.96
CA ALA A 135 19.16 3.43 -15.42
C ALA A 135 19.36 4.53 -16.48
N TYR A 136 20.35 4.40 -17.36
CA TYR A 136 20.50 5.29 -18.52
C TYR A 136 19.33 5.12 -19.52
N VAL A 137 18.89 3.89 -19.81
CA VAL A 137 17.70 3.64 -20.65
C VAL A 137 16.46 4.31 -20.08
N GLN A 138 16.22 4.18 -18.78
CA GLN A 138 15.08 4.79 -18.10
C GLN A 138 15.15 6.32 -18.11
N LYS A 139 16.37 6.88 -18.00
CA LYS A 139 16.65 8.31 -18.20
C LYS A 139 16.52 8.76 -19.67
N LYS A 140 16.27 7.84 -20.61
CA LYS A 140 16.22 8.04 -22.07
C LYS A 140 17.56 8.49 -22.69
N ASP A 141 18.65 8.19 -22.01
CA ASP A 141 20.01 8.44 -22.50
C ASP A 141 20.56 7.17 -23.16
N PHE A 142 20.15 6.96 -24.41
CA PHE A 142 20.49 5.74 -25.14
C PHE A 142 21.96 5.67 -25.56
N THR A 143 22.68 6.79 -25.60
CA THR A 143 24.09 6.83 -26.01
C THR A 143 24.98 6.25 -24.92
N ASP A 144 24.84 6.76 -23.70
CA ASP A 144 25.59 6.24 -22.56
C ASP A 144 25.16 4.81 -22.20
N ALA A 145 23.86 4.49 -22.33
CA ALA A 145 23.38 3.12 -22.16
C ALA A 145 24.05 2.14 -23.13
N GLU A 146 24.15 2.49 -24.42
CA GLU A 146 24.80 1.67 -25.44
C GLU A 146 26.27 1.42 -25.10
N GLN A 147 27.00 2.44 -24.65
CA GLN A 147 28.39 2.30 -24.21
C GLN A 147 28.51 1.33 -23.02
N VAL A 148 27.69 1.49 -21.97
CA VAL A 148 27.76 0.62 -20.79
C VAL A 148 27.40 -0.82 -21.15
N PHE A 149 26.42 -1.04 -22.06
CA PHE A 149 26.13 -2.39 -22.54
C PHE A 149 27.27 -2.98 -23.37
N GLU A 150 27.97 -2.21 -24.19
CA GLU A 150 29.16 -2.68 -24.90
C GLU A 150 30.27 -3.10 -23.92
N GLU A 151 30.52 -2.30 -22.88
CA GLU A 151 31.47 -2.64 -21.82
C GLU A 151 31.06 -3.92 -21.10
N LEU A 152 29.76 -4.06 -20.75
CA LEU A 152 29.20 -5.26 -20.10
C LEU A 152 29.41 -6.50 -20.97
N ILE A 153 29.09 -6.42 -22.26
CA ILE A 153 29.19 -7.54 -23.21
C ILE A 153 30.67 -7.89 -23.47
N ARG A 154 31.57 -6.91 -23.51
CA ARG A 154 33.02 -7.17 -23.61
C ARG A 154 33.55 -7.90 -22.38
N ALA A 155 33.10 -7.52 -21.18
CA ALA A 155 33.50 -8.17 -19.94
C ALA A 155 32.87 -9.56 -19.76
N HIS A 156 31.62 -9.75 -20.21
CA HIS A 156 30.83 -10.97 -20.00
C HIS A 156 30.21 -11.51 -21.32
N PRO A 157 31.02 -11.88 -22.32
CA PRO A 157 30.54 -12.14 -23.69
C PRO A 157 29.69 -13.40 -23.85
N LYS A 158 29.67 -14.28 -22.85
CA LYS A 158 28.88 -15.52 -22.84
C LYS A 158 27.53 -15.35 -22.14
N GLN A 159 27.21 -14.16 -21.63
CA GLN A 159 25.96 -13.92 -20.92
C GLN A 159 24.85 -13.50 -21.90
N SER A 160 23.77 -14.28 -21.97
CA SER A 160 22.59 -13.98 -22.79
C SER A 160 21.85 -12.71 -22.36
N LEU A 161 21.74 -12.48 -21.03
CA LEU A 161 20.96 -11.37 -20.47
C LEU A 161 21.43 -9.99 -20.95
N GLY A 162 22.74 -9.76 -21.07
CA GLY A 162 23.28 -8.46 -21.53
C GLY A 162 22.82 -8.10 -22.95
N TYR A 163 22.79 -9.09 -23.85
CA TYR A 163 22.24 -8.93 -25.20
C TYR A 163 20.72 -8.72 -25.16
N LEU A 164 19.99 -9.49 -24.36
CA LEU A 164 18.53 -9.33 -24.22
C LEU A 164 18.15 -7.92 -23.75
N THR A 165 18.82 -7.39 -22.73
CA THR A 165 18.53 -6.05 -22.19
C THR A 165 18.93 -4.93 -23.15
N ARG A 166 20.02 -5.11 -23.92
CA ARG A 166 20.42 -4.16 -24.96
C ARG A 166 19.46 -4.19 -26.16
N ALA A 167 18.95 -5.37 -26.53
CA ALA A 167 17.91 -5.50 -27.54
C ALA A 167 16.66 -4.69 -27.17
N ALA A 168 16.20 -4.79 -25.92
CA ALA A 168 15.08 -4.00 -25.41
C ALA A 168 15.34 -2.48 -25.50
N MET A 169 16.56 -2.03 -25.19
CA MET A 169 16.96 -0.63 -25.39
C MET A 169 16.87 -0.22 -26.88
N TYR A 170 17.39 -1.05 -27.80
CA TYR A 170 17.34 -0.74 -29.22
C TYR A 170 15.91 -0.62 -29.75
N LEU A 171 14.97 -1.42 -29.22
CA LEU A 171 13.53 -1.25 -29.54
C LEU A 171 13.01 0.11 -29.08
N GLU A 172 13.35 0.54 -27.86
CA GLU A 172 12.95 1.87 -27.38
C GLU A 172 13.56 3.01 -28.20
N LYS A 173 14.78 2.82 -28.71
CA LYS A 173 15.45 3.73 -29.65
C LYS A 173 14.84 3.68 -31.07
N GLY A 174 14.02 2.67 -31.37
CA GLY A 174 13.41 2.43 -32.68
C GLY A 174 14.28 1.62 -33.66
N ASP A 175 15.44 1.12 -33.23
CA ASP A 175 16.34 0.29 -34.04
C ASP A 175 15.95 -1.19 -33.95
N THR A 176 14.92 -1.57 -34.70
CA THR A 176 14.39 -2.94 -34.70
C THR A 176 15.40 -3.96 -35.23
N ALA A 177 16.29 -3.55 -36.15
CA ALA A 177 17.26 -4.45 -36.76
C ALA A 177 18.34 -4.88 -35.75
N LYS A 178 18.91 -3.92 -35.01
CA LYS A 178 19.87 -4.25 -33.94
C LYS A 178 19.22 -5.04 -32.81
N ALA A 179 17.98 -4.72 -32.45
CA ALA A 179 17.25 -5.48 -31.44
C ALA A 179 17.10 -6.96 -31.81
N LEU A 180 16.66 -7.27 -33.03
CA LEU A 180 16.53 -8.65 -33.50
C LEU A 180 17.88 -9.38 -33.52
N SER A 181 18.96 -8.72 -33.97
CA SER A 181 20.32 -9.28 -33.95
C SER A 181 20.78 -9.65 -32.54
N ASP A 182 20.52 -8.78 -31.56
CA ASP A 182 20.86 -9.05 -30.16
C ASP A 182 20.01 -10.18 -29.56
N TYR A 183 18.73 -10.28 -29.91
CA TYR A 183 17.91 -11.43 -29.50
C TYR A 183 18.42 -12.75 -30.09
N ASP A 184 18.80 -12.75 -31.38
CA ASP A 184 19.40 -13.92 -32.02
C ASP A 184 20.67 -14.36 -31.29
N ARG A 185 21.51 -13.39 -30.90
CA ARG A 185 22.72 -13.67 -30.14
C ARG A 185 22.40 -14.19 -28.73
N ALA A 186 21.41 -13.61 -28.05
CA ALA A 186 21.00 -14.05 -26.73
C ALA A 186 20.48 -15.51 -26.75
N ILE A 187 19.69 -15.87 -27.75
CA ILE A 187 19.15 -17.24 -27.95
C ILE A 187 20.27 -18.24 -28.29
N ALA A 188 21.26 -17.82 -29.09
CA ALA A 188 22.41 -18.64 -29.42
C ALA A 188 23.31 -18.93 -28.20
N LEU A 189 23.36 -18.00 -27.24
CA LEU A 189 24.12 -18.16 -25.99
C LEU A 189 23.35 -18.99 -24.95
N ASP A 190 22.03 -18.78 -24.86
CA ASP A 190 21.16 -19.50 -23.94
C ASP A 190 19.85 -19.88 -24.62
N SER A 191 19.83 -21.09 -25.17
CA SER A 191 18.68 -21.63 -25.90
C SER A 191 17.54 -22.11 -24.99
N PHE A 192 17.75 -22.16 -23.67
CA PHE A 192 16.76 -22.60 -22.68
C PHE A 192 16.09 -21.42 -21.96
N TYR A 193 16.53 -20.19 -22.21
CA TYR A 193 15.94 -19.00 -21.60
C TYR A 193 14.70 -18.52 -22.37
N ALA A 194 13.52 -18.93 -21.89
CA ALA A 194 12.21 -18.60 -22.49
C ALA A 194 12.00 -17.09 -22.78
N PRO A 195 12.40 -16.15 -21.90
CA PRO A 195 12.21 -14.72 -22.15
C PRO A 195 12.89 -14.19 -23.42
N CYS A 196 13.99 -14.79 -23.87
CA CYS A 196 14.62 -14.42 -25.14
C CYS A 196 13.67 -14.60 -26.33
N TYR A 197 13.02 -15.76 -26.40
CA TYR A 197 12.09 -16.07 -27.48
C TYR A 197 10.84 -15.19 -27.38
N ALA A 198 10.27 -15.03 -26.19
CA ALA A 198 9.08 -14.20 -26.00
C ALA A 198 9.31 -12.73 -26.41
N ASN A 199 10.45 -12.14 -26.02
CA ASN A 199 10.79 -10.76 -26.38
C ASN A 199 11.06 -10.59 -27.88
N ARG A 200 11.75 -11.56 -28.51
CA ARG A 200 11.93 -11.57 -29.96
C ARG A 200 10.59 -11.72 -30.69
N ALA A 201 9.72 -12.59 -30.20
CA ALA A 201 8.38 -12.78 -30.77
C ALA A 201 7.55 -11.50 -30.77
N LEU A 202 7.58 -10.74 -29.67
CA LEU A 202 6.86 -9.47 -29.58
C LEU A 202 7.39 -8.44 -30.59
N THR A 203 8.72 -8.42 -30.79
CA THR A 203 9.36 -7.56 -31.79
C THR A 203 8.97 -7.98 -33.22
N LEU A 204 8.95 -9.29 -33.48
CA LEU A 204 8.51 -9.86 -34.75
C LEU A 204 7.04 -9.54 -35.02
N TYR A 205 6.18 -9.65 -34.01
CA TYR A 205 4.77 -9.27 -34.06
C TYR A 205 4.61 -7.78 -34.44
N GLN A 206 5.33 -6.88 -33.76
CA GLN A 206 5.31 -5.45 -34.08
C GLN A 206 5.82 -5.14 -35.49
N SER A 207 6.69 -6.01 -36.03
CA SER A 207 7.20 -5.93 -37.40
C SER A 207 6.30 -6.62 -38.44
N GLY A 208 5.13 -7.14 -38.05
CA GLY A 208 4.21 -7.88 -38.92
C GLY A 208 4.65 -9.31 -39.29
N ARG A 209 5.73 -9.81 -38.67
CA ARG A 209 6.30 -11.15 -38.93
C ARG A 209 5.64 -12.22 -38.05
N TYR A 210 4.31 -12.34 -38.18
CA TYR A 210 3.48 -13.15 -37.27
C TYR A 210 3.82 -14.64 -37.24
N ALA A 211 4.16 -15.23 -38.39
CA ALA A 211 4.51 -16.66 -38.45
C ALA A 211 5.79 -17.00 -37.68
N GLU A 212 6.75 -16.08 -37.63
CA GLU A 212 7.99 -16.24 -36.87
C GLU A 212 7.76 -15.97 -35.39
N ALA A 213 6.96 -14.93 -35.07
CA ALA A 213 6.53 -14.66 -33.69
C ALA A 213 5.81 -15.88 -33.07
N LEU A 214 4.95 -16.56 -33.84
CA LEU A 214 4.24 -17.76 -33.39
C LEU A 214 5.23 -18.87 -33.00
N LYS A 215 6.24 -19.14 -33.84
CA LYS A 215 7.27 -20.15 -33.56
C LYS A 215 8.05 -19.84 -32.28
N ASP A 216 8.41 -18.59 -32.08
CA ASP A 216 9.13 -18.16 -30.90
C ASP A 216 8.28 -18.29 -29.63
N LEU A 217 7.00 -17.94 -29.68
CA LEU A 217 6.09 -18.11 -28.54
C LEU A 217 5.81 -19.59 -28.25
N ASP A 218 5.71 -20.44 -29.27
CA ASP A 218 5.63 -21.89 -29.08
C ASP A 218 6.86 -22.42 -28.35
N GLN A 219 8.06 -21.93 -28.70
CA GLN A 219 9.29 -22.30 -28.02
C GLN A 219 9.35 -21.74 -26.59
N ALA A 220 8.93 -20.49 -26.37
CA ALA A 220 8.86 -19.89 -25.03
C ALA A 220 7.95 -20.70 -24.11
N ILE A 221 6.77 -21.11 -24.59
CA ILE A 221 5.80 -21.92 -23.84
C ILE A 221 6.33 -23.33 -23.57
N ARG A 222 7.08 -23.93 -24.50
CA ARG A 222 7.74 -25.23 -24.26
C ARG A 222 8.76 -25.15 -23.13
N LEU A 223 9.48 -24.05 -23.02
CA LEU A 223 10.50 -23.84 -21.99
C LEU A 223 9.90 -23.45 -20.64
N ASN A 224 8.80 -22.70 -20.64
CA ASN A 224 8.04 -22.36 -19.43
C ASN A 224 6.53 -22.42 -19.71
N THR A 225 5.91 -23.50 -19.24
CA THR A 225 4.50 -23.82 -19.52
C THR A 225 3.52 -23.07 -18.62
N ARG A 226 3.98 -22.45 -17.53
CA ARG A 226 3.15 -21.79 -16.50
C ARG A 226 3.33 -20.27 -16.48
N GLU A 227 3.62 -19.68 -17.63
CA GLU A 227 3.71 -18.22 -17.78
C GLU A 227 2.51 -17.69 -18.57
N PRO A 228 1.50 -17.10 -17.92
CA PRO A 228 0.30 -16.59 -18.58
C PRO A 228 0.59 -15.61 -19.71
N GLY A 229 1.60 -14.75 -19.54
CA GLY A 229 1.96 -13.74 -20.54
C GLY A 229 2.30 -14.33 -21.91
N TYR A 230 2.88 -15.54 -21.96
CA TYR A 230 3.24 -16.17 -23.23
C TYR A 230 2.00 -16.65 -24.01
N TYR A 231 0.99 -17.17 -23.32
CA TYR A 231 -0.27 -17.57 -23.94
C TYR A 231 -1.07 -16.35 -24.40
N ILE A 232 -1.11 -15.27 -23.61
CA ILE A 232 -1.74 -14.01 -24.04
C ILE A 232 -1.10 -13.51 -25.33
N ASN A 233 0.24 -13.44 -25.38
CA ASN A 233 0.98 -13.00 -26.55
C ASN A 233 0.77 -13.92 -27.76
N ARG A 234 0.71 -15.25 -27.55
CA ARG A 234 0.44 -16.20 -28.63
C ARG A 234 -0.99 -16.09 -29.14
N GLY A 235 -1.96 -15.86 -28.25
CA GLY A 235 -3.34 -15.60 -28.62
C GLY A 235 -3.48 -14.37 -29.53
N LEU A 236 -2.75 -13.29 -29.24
CA LEU A 236 -2.70 -12.10 -30.10
C LEU A 236 -2.09 -12.42 -31.48
N VAL A 237 -0.97 -13.14 -31.52
CA VAL A 237 -0.35 -13.55 -32.79
C VAL A 237 -1.27 -14.46 -33.61
N ARG A 238 -1.97 -15.39 -32.96
CA ARG A 238 -2.95 -16.28 -33.61
C ARG A 238 -4.15 -15.50 -34.13
N TYR A 239 -4.62 -14.49 -33.40
CA TYR A 239 -5.66 -13.58 -33.88
C TYR A 239 -5.24 -12.86 -35.16
N GLU A 240 -4.01 -12.33 -35.23
CA GLU A 240 -3.49 -11.71 -36.45
C GLU A 240 -3.35 -12.69 -37.62
N LEU A 241 -3.10 -13.98 -37.33
CA LEU A 241 -3.10 -15.07 -38.30
C LEU A 241 -4.51 -15.61 -38.61
N ASN A 242 -5.56 -14.98 -38.09
CA ASN A 242 -6.97 -15.38 -38.22
C ASN A 242 -7.30 -16.79 -37.65
N ASP A 243 -6.46 -17.30 -36.75
CA ASP A 243 -6.72 -18.51 -35.95
C ASP A 243 -7.46 -18.15 -34.66
N LEU A 244 -8.73 -17.77 -34.79
CA LEU A 244 -9.59 -17.38 -33.67
C LEU A 244 -9.75 -18.52 -32.65
N ARG A 245 -9.80 -19.78 -33.13
CA ARG A 245 -9.97 -20.95 -32.26
C ARG A 245 -8.72 -21.19 -31.40
N GLY A 246 -7.54 -21.12 -32.01
CA GLY A 246 -6.29 -21.24 -31.27
C GLY A 246 -6.05 -20.05 -30.33
N ALA A 247 -6.48 -18.84 -30.70
CA ALA A 247 -6.42 -17.68 -29.82
C ALA A 247 -7.31 -17.83 -28.57
N MET A 248 -8.57 -18.27 -28.76
CA MET A 248 -9.46 -18.57 -27.64
C MET A 248 -8.92 -19.66 -26.73
N ALA A 249 -8.34 -20.73 -27.30
CA ALA A 249 -7.73 -21.81 -26.53
C ALA A 249 -6.54 -21.33 -25.67
N ASP A 250 -5.74 -20.38 -26.17
CA ASP A 250 -4.67 -19.78 -25.38
C ASP A 250 -5.22 -18.94 -24.22
N TYR A 251 -6.30 -18.18 -24.43
CA TYR A 251 -6.96 -17.46 -23.33
C TYR A 251 -7.65 -18.39 -22.32
N ASP A 252 -8.18 -19.53 -22.77
CA ASP A 252 -8.71 -20.57 -21.89
C ASP A 252 -7.61 -21.10 -20.96
N GLN A 253 -6.42 -21.39 -21.49
CA GLN A 253 -5.27 -21.80 -20.69
C GLN A 253 -4.86 -20.76 -19.65
N VAL A 254 -4.89 -19.47 -20.01
CA VAL A 254 -4.61 -18.39 -19.05
C VAL A 254 -5.61 -18.40 -17.90
N ILE A 255 -6.89 -18.59 -18.20
CA ILE A 255 -7.97 -18.58 -17.20
C ILE A 255 -7.95 -19.83 -16.32
N GLU A 256 -7.46 -20.97 -16.84
CA GLU A 256 -7.19 -22.17 -16.05
C GLU A 256 -6.05 -21.95 -15.04
N MET A 257 -5.02 -21.17 -15.41
CA MET A 257 -3.89 -20.85 -14.52
C MET A 257 -4.24 -19.74 -13.52
N ASP A 258 -4.92 -18.70 -13.99
CA ASP A 258 -5.33 -17.52 -13.23
C ASP A 258 -6.81 -17.22 -13.54
N ALA A 259 -7.65 -17.71 -12.65
CA ALA A 259 -9.09 -17.55 -12.72
C ALA A 259 -9.54 -16.11 -12.45
N ASP A 260 -8.68 -15.12 -12.21
CA ASP A 260 -9.05 -13.71 -12.12
C ASP A 260 -8.34 -12.84 -13.18
N ASN A 261 -7.68 -13.47 -14.17
CA ASN A 261 -6.99 -12.75 -15.24
C ASN A 261 -7.95 -11.93 -16.12
N ARG A 262 -7.90 -10.60 -16.01
CA ARG A 262 -8.83 -9.68 -16.69
C ARG A 262 -8.55 -9.58 -18.19
N ILE A 263 -7.27 -9.57 -18.59
CA ILE A 263 -6.86 -9.46 -19.98
C ILE A 263 -7.38 -10.65 -20.79
N ALA A 264 -7.14 -11.87 -20.30
CA ALA A 264 -7.58 -13.08 -20.99
C ALA A 264 -9.10 -13.15 -21.12
N ARG A 265 -9.84 -12.80 -20.06
CA ARG A 265 -11.31 -12.74 -20.12
C ARG A 265 -11.83 -11.70 -21.09
N PHE A 266 -11.29 -10.48 -21.03
CA PHE A 266 -11.71 -9.41 -21.92
C PHE A 266 -11.47 -9.79 -23.39
N ASN A 267 -10.27 -10.31 -23.70
CA ASN A 267 -9.92 -10.71 -25.06
C ASN A 267 -10.76 -11.90 -25.54
N ARG A 268 -10.94 -12.93 -24.70
CA ARG A 268 -11.79 -14.08 -25.04
C ARG A 268 -13.24 -13.65 -25.25
N GLY A 269 -13.77 -12.74 -24.44
CA GLY A 269 -15.11 -12.17 -24.59
C GLY A 269 -15.29 -11.47 -25.94
N LEU A 270 -14.30 -10.68 -26.37
CA LEU A 270 -14.31 -10.07 -27.71
C LEU A 270 -14.27 -11.12 -28.84
N LEU A 271 -13.43 -12.15 -28.72
CA LEU A 271 -13.35 -13.21 -29.73
C LEU A 271 -14.64 -14.04 -29.79
N ARG A 272 -15.24 -14.36 -28.64
CA ARG A 272 -16.54 -15.05 -28.55
C ARG A 272 -17.65 -14.24 -29.20
N ALA A 273 -17.70 -12.93 -28.95
CA ALA A 273 -18.62 -12.02 -29.60
C ALA A 273 -18.45 -12.00 -31.14
N GLN A 274 -17.21 -12.11 -31.63
CA GLN A 274 -16.92 -12.15 -33.06
C GLN A 274 -17.41 -13.45 -33.74
N VAL A 275 -17.34 -14.58 -33.03
CA VAL A 275 -17.84 -15.88 -33.53
C VAL A 275 -19.33 -16.12 -33.22
N GLY A 276 -19.99 -15.17 -32.57
CA GLY A 276 -21.42 -15.23 -32.24
C GLY A 276 -21.78 -16.03 -30.98
N ASP A 277 -20.81 -16.39 -30.14
CA ASP A 277 -21.04 -17.00 -28.82
C ASP A 277 -21.37 -15.91 -27.78
N ASP A 278 -22.46 -15.17 -28.06
CA ASP A 278 -22.80 -13.92 -27.35
C ASP A 278 -23.06 -14.14 -25.85
N ASN A 279 -23.71 -15.25 -25.46
CA ASN A 279 -24.01 -15.54 -24.05
C ASN A 279 -22.73 -15.78 -23.24
N ARG A 280 -21.78 -16.56 -23.76
CA ARG A 280 -20.51 -16.79 -23.06
C ARG A 280 -19.59 -15.57 -23.10
N ALA A 281 -19.72 -14.72 -24.11
CA ALA A 281 -19.04 -13.42 -24.13
C ALA A 281 -19.56 -12.50 -23.02
N ILE A 282 -20.88 -12.49 -22.76
CA ILE A 282 -21.48 -11.75 -21.63
C ILE A 282 -20.90 -12.24 -20.30
N GLU A 283 -20.81 -13.55 -20.08
CA GLU A 283 -20.22 -14.14 -18.86
C GLU A 283 -18.77 -13.67 -18.64
N ASP A 284 -17.96 -13.59 -19.71
CA ASP A 284 -16.59 -13.09 -19.62
C ASP A 284 -16.55 -11.61 -19.18
N PHE A 285 -17.40 -10.76 -19.74
CA PHE A 285 -17.49 -9.34 -19.36
C PHE A 285 -18.09 -9.14 -17.96
N ASP A 286 -19.00 -10.01 -17.51
CA ASP A 286 -19.53 -9.97 -16.15
C ASP A 286 -18.42 -10.17 -15.12
N VAL A 287 -17.52 -11.11 -15.37
CA VAL A 287 -16.38 -11.32 -14.47
C VAL A 287 -15.40 -10.15 -14.53
N VAL A 288 -15.12 -9.59 -15.72
CA VAL A 288 -14.29 -8.39 -15.82
C VAL A 288 -14.89 -7.23 -15.00
N LEU A 289 -16.21 -7.02 -15.05
CA LEU A 289 -16.89 -5.94 -14.32
C LEU A 289 -17.03 -6.21 -12.82
N ARG A 290 -17.01 -7.48 -12.39
CA ARG A 290 -16.90 -7.84 -10.98
C ARG A 290 -15.53 -7.46 -10.40
N LEU A 291 -14.47 -7.65 -11.19
CA LEU A 291 -13.09 -7.34 -10.80
C LEU A 291 -12.77 -5.85 -10.97
N GLU A 292 -13.27 -5.22 -12.03
CA GLU A 292 -13.14 -3.80 -12.33
C GLU A 292 -14.52 -3.16 -12.57
N PRO A 293 -15.21 -2.71 -11.51
CA PRO A 293 -16.50 -2.05 -11.64
C PRO A 293 -16.45 -0.78 -12.50
N ASP A 294 -15.30 -0.15 -12.66
CA ASP A 294 -15.13 1.09 -13.42
C ASP A 294 -14.68 0.85 -14.89
N ASN A 295 -14.67 -0.39 -15.37
CA ASN A 295 -14.29 -0.70 -16.76
C ASN A 295 -15.43 -0.42 -17.74
N ASP A 296 -15.58 0.84 -18.15
CA ASP A 296 -16.65 1.28 -19.05
C ASP A 296 -16.56 0.67 -20.46
N ILE A 297 -15.37 0.26 -20.89
CA ILE A 297 -15.18 -0.45 -22.17
C ILE A 297 -15.83 -1.84 -22.10
N ALA A 298 -15.55 -2.61 -21.04
CA ALA A 298 -16.17 -3.91 -20.82
C ALA A 298 -17.69 -3.78 -20.66
N ARG A 299 -18.14 -2.75 -19.96
CA ARG A 299 -19.56 -2.41 -19.81
C ARG A 299 -20.23 -2.11 -21.14
N PHE A 300 -19.59 -1.32 -22.00
CA PHE A 300 -20.14 -1.04 -23.33
C PHE A 300 -20.21 -2.31 -24.20
N ASN A 301 -19.14 -3.11 -24.24
CA ASN A 301 -19.14 -4.37 -24.99
C ASN A 301 -20.24 -5.32 -24.49
N ARG A 302 -20.41 -5.47 -23.17
CA ARG A 302 -21.52 -6.23 -22.60
C ARG A 302 -22.88 -5.66 -23.02
N ALA A 303 -23.06 -4.34 -23.01
CA ALA A 303 -24.30 -3.69 -23.44
C ALA A 303 -24.67 -4.04 -24.88
N THR A 304 -23.69 -4.06 -25.79
CA THR A 304 -23.91 -4.45 -27.20
C THR A 304 -24.36 -5.91 -27.34
N LEU A 305 -23.84 -6.80 -26.50
CA LEU A 305 -24.22 -8.22 -26.50
C LEU A 305 -25.58 -8.46 -25.86
N LEU A 306 -25.89 -7.76 -24.76
CA LEU A 306 -27.21 -7.77 -24.13
C LEU A 306 -28.30 -7.28 -25.09
N PHE A 307 -27.97 -6.29 -25.93
CA PHE A 307 -28.88 -5.82 -26.97
C PHE A 307 -29.18 -6.91 -28.01
N LYS A 308 -28.16 -7.65 -28.45
CA LYS A 308 -28.31 -8.76 -29.41
C LYS A 308 -29.12 -9.91 -28.82
N THR A 309 -28.89 -10.26 -27.56
CA THR A 309 -29.56 -11.36 -26.86
C THR A 309 -30.96 -11.00 -26.35
N GLY A 310 -31.31 -9.71 -26.34
CA GLY A 310 -32.67 -9.22 -26.07
C GLY A 310 -32.91 -8.69 -24.65
N ASP A 311 -31.89 -8.63 -23.79
CA ASP A 311 -32.01 -8.01 -22.47
C ASP A 311 -31.89 -6.48 -22.55
N TYR A 312 -32.94 -5.87 -23.08
CA TYR A 312 -33.01 -4.42 -23.31
C TYR A 312 -32.93 -3.59 -22.02
N ARG A 313 -33.38 -4.14 -20.89
CA ARG A 313 -33.32 -3.42 -19.60
C ARG A 313 -31.89 -3.36 -19.07
N ALA A 314 -31.16 -4.48 -19.12
CA ALA A 314 -29.75 -4.49 -18.75
C ALA A 314 -28.91 -3.62 -19.70
N THR A 315 -29.19 -3.65 -21.01
CA THR A 315 -28.52 -2.77 -21.97
C THR A 315 -28.65 -1.29 -21.60
N ILE A 316 -29.86 -0.79 -21.28
CA ILE A 316 -30.06 0.62 -20.90
C ILE A 316 -29.25 0.95 -19.64
N ARG A 317 -29.23 0.08 -18.62
CA ARG A 317 -28.46 0.32 -17.39
C ARG A 317 -26.98 0.49 -17.67
N ASP A 318 -26.41 -0.38 -18.51
CA ASP A 318 -25.00 -0.32 -18.88
C ASP A 318 -24.69 0.93 -19.71
N LEU A 319 -25.51 1.23 -20.72
CA LEU A 319 -25.33 2.43 -21.55
C LEU A 319 -25.50 3.72 -20.75
N ASP A 320 -26.41 3.76 -19.78
CA ASP A 320 -26.59 4.93 -18.92
C ASP A 320 -25.38 5.15 -18.01
N ALA A 321 -24.73 4.09 -17.53
CA ALA A 321 -23.49 4.21 -16.77
C ALA A 321 -22.34 4.71 -17.67
N VAL A 322 -22.18 4.15 -18.87
CA VAL A 322 -21.17 4.59 -19.85
C VAL A 322 -21.39 6.05 -20.24
N LEU A 323 -22.60 6.45 -20.63
CA LEU A 323 -22.90 7.82 -21.08
C LEU A 323 -22.86 8.86 -19.95
N ARG A 324 -23.00 8.45 -18.69
CA ARG A 324 -22.75 9.32 -17.53
C ARG A 324 -21.27 9.71 -17.43
N ARG A 325 -20.36 8.80 -17.76
CA ARG A 325 -18.91 9.05 -17.74
C ARG A 325 -18.39 9.65 -19.05
N TYR A 326 -18.95 9.21 -20.18
CA TYR A 326 -18.58 9.62 -21.53
C TYR A 326 -19.78 10.23 -22.27
N PRO A 327 -20.17 11.47 -21.93
CA PRO A 327 -21.35 12.12 -22.52
C PRO A 327 -21.19 12.47 -24.01
N ASP A 328 -19.97 12.41 -24.54
CA ASP A 328 -19.64 12.66 -25.94
C ASP A 328 -19.49 11.35 -26.76
N PHE A 329 -19.80 10.19 -26.17
CA PHE A 329 -19.65 8.89 -26.84
C PHE A 329 -20.86 8.57 -27.72
N VAL A 330 -20.72 8.86 -29.02
CA VAL A 330 -21.78 8.79 -30.04
C VAL A 330 -22.40 7.39 -30.13
N GLN A 331 -21.56 6.35 -30.17
CA GLN A 331 -21.99 4.96 -30.31
C GLN A 331 -22.89 4.53 -29.14
N GLY A 332 -22.62 5.02 -27.93
CA GLY A 332 -23.47 4.79 -26.77
C GLY A 332 -24.89 5.32 -26.97
N TYR A 333 -25.05 6.51 -27.55
CA TYR A 333 -26.37 7.07 -27.86
C TYR A 333 -27.09 6.29 -28.97
N TYR A 334 -26.38 5.88 -30.03
CA TYR A 334 -27.00 5.08 -31.09
C TYR A 334 -27.55 3.75 -30.56
N TYR A 335 -26.74 3.01 -29.78
CA TYR A 335 -27.22 1.77 -29.16
C TYR A 335 -28.39 2.02 -28.19
N ARG A 336 -28.36 3.11 -27.41
CA ARG A 336 -29.45 3.41 -26.45
C ARG A 336 -30.73 3.81 -27.18
N ALA A 337 -30.62 4.53 -28.30
CA ALA A 337 -31.74 4.87 -29.17
C ALA A 337 -32.38 3.61 -29.77
N ASP A 338 -31.59 2.68 -30.28
CA ASP A 338 -32.09 1.44 -30.87
C ASP A 338 -32.79 0.56 -29.83
N VAL A 339 -32.24 0.47 -28.62
CA VAL A 339 -32.87 -0.27 -27.52
C VAL A 339 -34.20 0.38 -27.13
N LYS A 340 -34.25 1.70 -26.99
CA LYS A 340 -35.49 2.43 -26.68
C LYS A 340 -36.56 2.26 -27.75
N ARG A 341 -36.19 2.22 -29.04
CA ARG A 341 -37.13 1.88 -30.13
C ARG A 341 -37.73 0.49 -29.95
N ARG A 342 -36.92 -0.51 -29.62
CA ARG A 342 -37.40 -1.88 -29.36
C ARG A 342 -38.33 -1.96 -28.15
N LEU A 343 -38.15 -1.09 -27.17
CA LEU A 343 -39.02 -0.93 -26.00
C LEU A 343 -40.22 0.01 -26.24
N ASN A 344 -40.42 0.48 -27.49
CA ASN A 344 -41.47 1.43 -27.88
C ASN A 344 -41.38 2.82 -27.21
N ASP A 345 -40.23 3.19 -26.66
CA ASP A 345 -39.91 4.56 -26.22
C ASP A 345 -39.36 5.39 -27.39
N LEU A 346 -40.25 5.72 -28.34
CA LEU A 346 -39.88 6.47 -29.54
C LEU A 346 -39.34 7.87 -29.20
N LYS A 347 -39.93 8.54 -28.20
CA LYS A 347 -39.51 9.89 -27.76
C LYS A 347 -38.10 9.88 -27.17
N GLY A 348 -37.80 8.90 -26.32
CA GLY A 348 -36.47 8.75 -25.74
C GLY A 348 -35.43 8.36 -26.78
N ALA A 349 -35.80 7.55 -27.77
CA ALA A 349 -34.93 7.18 -28.88
C ALA A 349 -34.58 8.38 -29.77
N ASP A 350 -35.56 9.21 -30.13
CA ASP A 350 -35.32 10.40 -30.95
C ASP A 350 -34.43 11.41 -30.23
N ARG A 351 -34.58 11.56 -28.90
CA ARG A 351 -33.67 12.39 -28.08
C ARG A 351 -32.23 11.91 -28.15
N ASP A 352 -31.99 10.60 -28.03
CA ASP A 352 -30.64 10.04 -28.10
C ASP A 352 -30.05 10.18 -29.51
N TYR A 353 -30.85 9.97 -30.56
CA TYR A 353 -30.42 10.16 -31.94
C TYR A 353 -30.05 11.62 -32.25
N ILE A 354 -30.86 12.58 -31.79
CA ILE A 354 -30.58 14.01 -31.90
C ILE A 354 -29.31 14.38 -31.14
N ALA A 355 -29.12 13.82 -29.93
CA ALA A 355 -27.90 14.04 -29.16
C ALA A 355 -26.66 13.54 -29.90
N ALA A 356 -26.71 12.32 -30.45
CA ALA A 356 -25.64 11.74 -31.26
C ALA A 356 -25.28 12.61 -32.48
N MET A 357 -26.28 13.02 -33.27
CA MET A 357 -26.07 13.89 -34.43
C MET A 357 -25.45 15.24 -34.05
N LYS A 358 -25.92 15.85 -32.95
CA LYS A 358 -25.38 17.11 -32.46
C LYS A 358 -23.90 16.96 -32.08
N ILE A 359 -23.53 15.89 -31.39
CA ILE A 359 -22.14 15.59 -31.03
C ILE A 359 -21.28 15.43 -32.30
N GLU A 360 -21.76 14.73 -33.31
CA GLU A 360 -21.06 14.59 -34.58
C GLU A 360 -20.90 15.93 -35.33
N GLU A 361 -21.94 16.76 -35.36
CA GLU A 361 -21.92 18.07 -35.98
C GLU A 361 -20.93 19.02 -35.26
N ASP A 362 -20.92 18.99 -33.93
CA ASP A 362 -19.99 19.75 -33.10
C ASP A 362 -18.54 19.27 -33.32
N ARG A 363 -18.31 17.95 -33.44
CA ARG A 363 -17.01 17.36 -33.84
C ARG A 363 -16.56 17.86 -35.22
N ARG A 364 -17.47 17.93 -36.21
CA ARG A 364 -17.18 18.43 -37.58
C ARG A 364 -16.87 19.91 -37.62
N ARG A 365 -17.54 20.72 -36.79
CA ARG A 365 -17.33 22.18 -36.69
C ARG A 365 -16.10 22.58 -35.87
N GLY A 366 -15.32 21.61 -35.38
CA GLY A 366 -14.16 21.86 -34.52
C GLY A 366 -14.52 22.39 -33.13
N ARG A 367 -15.81 22.40 -32.76
CA ARG A 367 -16.32 22.76 -31.44
C ARG A 367 -16.21 21.54 -30.53
N ARG A 368 -14.98 21.18 -30.20
CA ARG A 368 -14.65 20.09 -29.29
C ARG A 368 -14.89 20.52 -27.84
N SER A 369 -15.56 19.67 -27.04
CA SER A 369 -15.69 19.90 -25.60
C SER A 369 -14.30 19.78 -24.94
N LEU A 370 -14.08 20.49 -23.83
CA LEU A 370 -12.82 20.41 -23.05
C LEU A 370 -12.51 18.98 -22.54
N ALA A 371 -13.47 18.05 -22.56
CA ALA A 371 -13.26 16.64 -22.21
C ALA A 371 -12.66 15.80 -23.35
N SER A 372 -12.53 16.35 -24.56
CA SER A 372 -12.06 15.64 -25.77
C SER A 372 -10.57 15.82 -26.09
N THR A 373 -9.79 16.43 -25.19
CA THR A 373 -8.34 16.64 -25.34
C THR A 373 -7.51 15.36 -25.42
N ALA A 374 -8.07 14.18 -25.11
CA ALA A 374 -7.42 12.88 -25.25
C ALA A 374 -7.43 12.30 -26.69
N ALA A 375 -8.15 12.91 -27.64
CA ALA A 375 -8.33 12.38 -28.99
C ALA A 375 -7.30 12.92 -30.02
N LYS A 376 -6.03 13.11 -29.64
CA LYS A 376 -4.99 13.66 -30.53
C LYS A 376 -4.07 12.61 -31.17
N ASP A 377 -4.35 11.32 -31.04
CA ASP A 377 -3.48 10.27 -31.60
C ASP A 377 -4.04 9.51 -32.83
N SER A 378 -5.21 9.89 -33.37
CA SER A 378 -5.78 9.19 -34.53
C SER A 378 -5.17 9.58 -35.88
N THR A 379 -4.10 10.37 -35.94
CA THR A 379 -3.48 10.84 -37.21
C THR A 379 -2.03 10.38 -37.43
N ARG A 380 -1.55 9.37 -36.70
CA ARG A 380 -0.42 8.54 -37.15
C ARG A 380 -0.90 7.13 -37.46
N SER A 381 -1.33 6.94 -38.71
CA SER A 381 -1.53 5.63 -39.32
C SER A 381 -0.19 4.88 -39.34
N GLY A 382 0.03 4.01 -38.36
CA GLY A 382 1.09 3.01 -38.36
C GLY A 382 0.61 1.78 -37.58
N ALA A 383 0.49 0.64 -38.27
CA ALA A 383 0.39 -0.78 -37.87
C ALA A 383 -0.36 -1.25 -36.58
N ASN A 384 -0.69 -0.40 -35.60
CA ASN A 384 -1.14 -0.77 -34.24
C ASN A 384 -2.59 -0.33 -33.94
N ASP A 385 -3.52 -0.54 -34.87
CA ASP A 385 -4.94 -0.16 -34.66
C ASP A 385 -5.79 -1.26 -33.98
N ARG A 386 -5.21 -2.45 -33.71
CA ARG A 386 -5.92 -3.66 -33.28
C ARG A 386 -5.84 -3.97 -31.78
N THR A 387 -4.91 -3.35 -31.06
CA THR A 387 -4.72 -3.55 -29.62
C THR A 387 -4.80 -2.24 -28.82
N ARG A 388 -5.02 -2.36 -27.52
CA ARG A 388 -4.96 -1.27 -26.52
C ARG A 388 -4.29 -1.77 -25.24
N GLU A 389 -3.67 -0.86 -24.51
CA GLU A 389 -3.11 -1.14 -23.18
C GLU A 389 -4.24 -1.30 -22.15
N GLU A 390 -3.96 -1.98 -21.04
CA GLU A 390 -4.95 -2.28 -19.98
C GLU A 390 -5.42 -0.98 -19.30
N SER A 391 -4.49 -0.06 -19.04
CA SER A 391 -4.77 1.27 -18.48
C SER A 391 -5.48 2.23 -19.43
N ASP A 392 -5.57 1.91 -20.73
CA ASP A 392 -6.22 2.77 -21.71
C ASP A 392 -7.75 2.80 -21.51
N ARG A 393 -8.24 3.90 -20.92
CA ARG A 393 -9.66 4.14 -20.66
C ARG A 393 -10.38 4.87 -21.80
N ASN A 394 -9.79 4.97 -22.99
CA ASN A 394 -10.45 5.59 -24.14
C ASN A 394 -11.59 4.70 -24.65
N ILE A 395 -12.82 5.12 -24.38
CA ILE A 395 -14.03 4.38 -24.75
C ILE A 395 -14.15 4.12 -26.26
N GLU A 396 -13.55 4.95 -27.12
CA GLU A 396 -13.59 4.78 -28.58
C GLU A 396 -12.76 3.57 -29.06
N LYS A 397 -11.94 2.97 -28.19
CA LYS A 397 -11.12 1.77 -28.49
C LYS A 397 -11.80 0.47 -28.06
N PHE A 398 -13.12 0.46 -27.91
CA PHE A 398 -13.86 -0.66 -27.32
C PHE A 398 -13.71 -2.01 -28.05
N SER A 399 -13.40 -1.99 -29.35
CA SER A 399 -13.22 -3.18 -30.18
C SER A 399 -11.80 -3.75 -30.17
N ARG A 400 -10.85 -3.13 -29.47
CA ARG A 400 -9.43 -3.54 -29.49
C ARG A 400 -9.13 -4.57 -28.42
N LEU A 401 -8.27 -5.54 -28.76
CA LEU A 401 -7.75 -6.50 -27.79
C LEU A 401 -6.84 -5.80 -26.77
N VAL A 402 -6.89 -6.26 -25.53
CA VAL A 402 -6.10 -5.77 -24.41
C VAL A 402 -4.75 -6.46 -24.38
N VAL A 403 -3.71 -5.66 -24.15
CA VAL A 403 -2.34 -6.11 -23.89
C VAL A 403 -1.85 -5.51 -22.58
N TYR A 404 -0.79 -6.09 -22.01
CA TYR A 404 -0.13 -5.51 -20.84
C TYR A 404 0.39 -4.10 -21.14
N ASP A 405 0.36 -3.25 -20.14
CA ASP A 405 0.89 -1.89 -20.25
C ASP A 405 2.39 -1.92 -20.58
N ARG A 406 2.85 -1.06 -21.50
CA ARG A 406 4.27 -1.05 -21.91
C ARG A 406 5.22 -0.78 -20.75
N LYS A 407 4.79 0.04 -19.77
CA LYS A 407 5.55 0.30 -18.53
C LYS A 407 5.67 -0.97 -17.67
N GLU A 408 4.65 -1.82 -17.64
CA GLU A 408 4.68 -3.11 -16.92
C GLU A 408 5.54 -4.14 -17.65
N GLU A 409 5.45 -4.20 -18.98
CA GLU A 409 6.38 -4.99 -19.78
C GLU A 409 7.84 -4.53 -19.60
N GLN A 410 8.10 -3.22 -19.50
CA GLN A 410 9.44 -2.68 -19.21
C GLN A 410 9.94 -3.10 -17.83
N LYS A 411 9.08 -3.04 -16.80
CA LYS A 411 9.39 -3.57 -15.45
C LYS A 411 9.70 -5.06 -15.50
N SER A 412 9.00 -5.83 -16.34
CA SER A 412 9.26 -7.26 -16.57
C SER A 412 10.56 -7.50 -17.35
N LYS A 413 10.89 -6.65 -18.33
CA LYS A 413 12.10 -6.74 -19.17
C LYS A 413 13.38 -6.46 -18.38
N TYR A 414 13.27 -5.71 -17.29
CA TYR A 414 14.39 -5.27 -16.46
C TYR A 414 14.28 -5.73 -15.00
N GLN A 415 13.59 -6.85 -14.71
CA GLN A 415 13.40 -7.34 -13.35
C GLN A 415 14.75 -7.47 -12.61
N SER A 416 14.90 -6.66 -11.55
CA SER A 416 15.93 -6.86 -10.53
C SER A 416 15.54 -8.08 -9.70
N GLU A 417 16.50 -8.96 -9.42
CA GLU A 417 16.32 -10.19 -8.61
C GLU A 417 15.82 -9.91 -7.16
N ILE A 418 15.71 -8.65 -6.73
CA ILE A 418 15.44 -8.21 -5.35
C ILE A 418 13.96 -7.83 -5.11
N ARG A 419 13.04 -8.13 -6.04
CA ARG A 419 11.62 -7.79 -5.81
C ARG A 419 10.96 -8.83 -4.90
N GLY A 420 10.97 -8.54 -3.60
CA GLY A 420 10.39 -9.38 -2.56
C GLY A 420 8.87 -9.50 -2.65
N ARG A 421 8.34 -10.58 -2.06
CA ARG A 421 6.89 -10.85 -1.98
C ARG A 421 6.38 -10.41 -0.62
N VAL A 422 5.98 -9.15 -0.48
CA VAL A 422 5.05 -8.82 0.61
C VAL A 422 3.76 -9.57 0.31
N GLN A 423 3.29 -10.43 1.22
CA GLN A 423 1.99 -11.08 1.06
C GLN A 423 0.95 -9.98 0.77
N ASP A 424 0.24 -10.10 -0.36
CA ASP A 424 -0.84 -9.20 -0.78
C ASP A 424 -2.01 -9.32 0.21
N ARG A 425 -1.81 -8.86 1.44
CA ARG A 425 -2.85 -8.71 2.43
C ARG A 425 -3.47 -7.35 2.15
N ASN A 426 -4.73 -7.37 1.75
CA ASN A 426 -5.54 -6.17 1.72
C ASN A 426 -5.72 -5.67 3.16
N VAL A 427 -4.77 -4.86 3.64
CA VAL A 427 -4.81 -4.27 4.98
C VAL A 427 -5.77 -3.08 4.94
N GLN A 428 -6.81 -3.12 5.77
CA GLN A 428 -7.68 -1.97 5.98
C GLN A 428 -6.84 -0.82 6.57
N VAL A 429 -6.95 0.36 5.96
CA VAL A 429 -6.20 1.53 6.44
C VAL A 429 -7.02 2.26 7.48
N GLU A 430 -6.69 1.95 8.72
CA GLU A 430 -7.28 2.51 9.94
C GLU A 430 -6.16 3.10 10.81
N LEU A 431 -6.52 4.02 11.70
CA LEU A 431 -5.58 4.53 12.70
C LEU A 431 -5.21 3.41 13.69
N GLU A 432 -3.96 3.42 14.16
CA GLU A 432 -3.61 2.68 15.36
C GLU A 432 -4.46 3.20 16.54
N PRO A 433 -5.07 2.32 17.36
CA PRO A 433 -6.02 2.71 18.39
C PRO A 433 -5.43 3.65 19.45
N MET A 434 -6.31 4.38 20.15
CA MET A 434 -5.91 5.20 21.30
C MET A 434 -5.36 4.32 22.44
N PHE A 435 -4.38 4.85 23.16
CA PHE A 435 -3.87 4.22 24.38
C PHE A 435 -4.86 4.37 25.54
N VAL A 436 -4.97 3.33 26.35
CA VAL A 436 -5.85 3.27 27.51
C VAL A 436 -5.11 2.77 28.74
N LEU A 437 -5.63 3.11 29.91
CA LEU A 437 -5.19 2.55 31.19
C LEU A 437 -6.04 1.31 31.51
N THR A 438 -5.40 0.18 31.77
CA THR A 438 -6.07 -1.12 31.98
C THR A 438 -5.21 -2.04 32.85
N TYR A 439 -5.74 -3.19 33.26
CA TYR A 439 -4.98 -4.25 33.92
C TYR A 439 -4.64 -5.41 32.98
N TYR A 440 -5.20 -5.42 31.76
CA TYR A 440 -5.06 -6.50 30.81
C TYR A 440 -4.70 -5.99 29.43
N GLU A 441 -3.80 -6.72 28.79
CA GLU A 441 -3.34 -6.47 27.44
C GLU A 441 -3.53 -7.74 26.61
N ARG A 442 -3.98 -7.57 25.36
CA ARG A 442 -4.17 -8.70 24.46
C ARG A 442 -2.82 -9.34 24.14
N GLN A 443 -2.68 -10.64 24.37
CA GLN A 443 -1.46 -11.36 24.02
C GLN A 443 -1.27 -11.37 22.49
N ALA A 444 -0.06 -11.02 22.05
CA ALA A 444 0.35 -11.11 20.65
C ALA A 444 1.23 -12.35 20.43
N ASP A 445 1.15 -12.94 19.23
CA ASP A 445 1.96 -14.10 18.83
C ASP A 445 3.47 -13.78 18.81
N VAL A 446 3.82 -12.50 18.66
CA VAL A 446 5.19 -11.98 18.74
C VAL A 446 5.30 -11.12 20.00
N ARG A 447 6.36 -11.34 20.79
CA ARG A 447 6.60 -10.59 22.03
C ARG A 447 6.98 -9.14 21.70
N GLU A 448 5.98 -8.27 21.75
CA GLU A 448 6.13 -6.85 21.45
C GLU A 448 6.54 -6.00 22.67
N ARG A 449 6.85 -4.72 22.40
CA ARG A 449 7.33 -3.75 23.37
C ARG A 449 6.28 -3.51 24.45
N VAL A 450 6.69 -3.54 25.72
CA VAL A 450 5.87 -3.07 26.83
C VAL A 450 5.96 -1.54 26.86
N PHE A 451 4.83 -0.84 26.78
CA PHE A 451 4.81 0.62 26.88
C PHE A 451 5.16 1.04 28.30
N TYR A 452 6.26 1.79 28.41
CA TYR A 452 6.76 2.29 29.68
C TYR A 452 6.51 3.79 29.75
N ASP A 453 5.91 4.22 30.86
CA ASP A 453 5.80 5.63 31.19
C ASP A 453 6.07 5.88 32.67
N ARG A 454 6.85 6.92 32.96
CA ARG A 454 7.28 7.25 34.33
C ARG A 454 6.10 7.63 35.23
N LEU A 455 5.06 8.26 34.69
CA LEU A 455 3.87 8.66 35.46
C LEU A 455 3.09 7.43 35.92
N VAL A 456 2.86 6.48 35.02
CA VAL A 456 2.16 5.21 35.32
C VAL A 456 2.96 4.38 36.32
N GLU A 457 4.28 4.30 36.15
CA GLU A 457 5.14 3.54 37.07
C GLU A 457 5.21 4.17 38.46
N ARG A 458 5.35 5.50 38.56
CA ARG A 458 5.26 6.19 39.86
C ARG A 458 3.92 5.97 40.55
N PHE A 459 2.84 5.89 39.78
CA PHE A 459 1.52 5.57 40.32
C PHE A 459 1.50 4.13 40.86
N ASN A 460 2.00 3.16 40.08
CA ASN A 460 2.10 1.75 40.47
C ASN A 460 2.96 1.54 41.73
N ASP A 461 4.05 2.28 41.89
CA ASP A 461 4.94 2.21 43.05
C ASP A 461 4.25 2.55 44.38
N ARG A 462 3.16 3.34 44.33
CA ARG A 462 2.35 3.64 45.52
C ARG A 462 1.52 2.44 46.01
N ARG A 463 1.38 1.40 45.19
CA ARG A 463 0.64 0.15 45.47
C ARG A 463 -0.79 0.40 45.98
N VAL A 464 -1.47 1.38 45.40
CA VAL A 464 -2.83 1.79 45.78
C VAL A 464 -3.93 0.96 45.12
N LEU A 465 -3.62 0.35 43.97
CA LEU A 465 -4.54 -0.53 43.21
C LEU A 465 -4.26 -2.00 43.51
N ALA A 466 -5.30 -2.83 43.38
CA ALA A 466 -5.19 -4.28 43.55
C ALA A 466 -4.34 -4.93 42.45
N TRP A 467 -4.40 -4.39 41.24
CA TRP A 467 -3.63 -4.84 40.08
C TRP A 467 -2.68 -3.75 39.59
N ARG A 468 -1.60 -4.20 38.93
CA ARG A 468 -0.63 -3.30 38.30
C ARG A 468 -1.29 -2.63 37.10
N LEU A 469 -1.28 -1.31 37.07
CA LEU A 469 -1.79 -0.53 35.95
C LEU A 469 -0.87 -0.65 34.74
N LEU A 470 -1.45 -0.89 33.58
CA LEU A 470 -0.80 -0.97 32.28
C LEU A 470 -1.28 0.16 31.38
N LEU A 471 -0.44 0.52 30.42
CA LEU A 471 -0.77 1.45 29.35
C LEU A 471 -0.64 0.69 28.03
N THR A 472 -1.70 0.62 27.24
CA THR A 472 -1.70 -0.14 25.99
C THR A 472 -2.72 0.42 25.00
N ASN A 473 -2.49 0.24 23.71
CA ASN A 473 -3.45 0.46 22.63
C ASN A 473 -4.11 -0.86 22.16
N ARG A 474 -3.89 -1.97 22.88
CA ARG A 474 -4.39 -3.32 22.54
C ARG A 474 -5.16 -3.93 23.70
N GLU A 475 -6.37 -3.46 23.88
CA GLU A 475 -7.27 -3.95 24.92
C GLU A 475 -7.61 -5.44 24.73
N ALA A 476 -7.60 -6.17 25.85
CA ALA A 476 -8.08 -7.54 25.90
C ALA A 476 -9.56 -7.58 26.29
N ALA A 477 -10.32 -8.48 25.68
CA ALA A 477 -11.62 -8.86 26.22
C ALA A 477 -11.43 -9.61 27.54
N LEU A 478 -12.27 -9.31 28.52
CA LEU A 478 -12.23 -9.95 29.83
C LEU A 478 -12.85 -11.34 29.78
N THR A 479 -12.25 -12.27 30.52
CA THR A 479 -12.86 -13.56 30.85
C THR A 479 -13.95 -13.38 31.91
N GLU A 480 -14.87 -14.34 32.02
CA GLU A 480 -15.92 -14.33 33.05
C GLU A 480 -15.35 -14.23 34.47
N GLU A 481 -14.23 -14.93 34.73
CA GLU A 481 -13.53 -14.87 36.02
C GLU A 481 -12.98 -13.48 36.32
N GLN A 482 -12.40 -12.81 35.32
CA GLN A 482 -11.89 -11.44 35.47
C GLN A 482 -13.05 -10.45 35.69
N ILE A 483 -14.16 -10.60 34.97
CA ILE A 483 -15.36 -9.77 35.16
C ILE A 483 -15.86 -9.92 36.61
N ALA A 484 -15.99 -11.16 37.10
CA ALA A 484 -16.40 -11.42 38.48
C ALA A 484 -15.43 -10.82 39.50
N ALA A 485 -14.13 -10.87 39.24
CA ALA A 485 -13.11 -10.25 40.08
C ALA A 485 -13.25 -8.70 40.13
N HIS A 486 -13.58 -8.06 39.00
CA HIS A 486 -13.83 -6.61 38.97
C HIS A 486 -15.10 -6.23 39.73
N PHE A 487 -16.19 -6.99 39.63
CA PHE A 487 -17.37 -6.74 40.46
C PHE A 487 -17.07 -6.86 41.97
N ALA A 488 -16.32 -7.88 42.38
CA ALA A 488 -15.89 -8.01 43.76
C ALA A 488 -14.96 -6.87 44.22
N SER A 489 -14.10 -6.37 43.31
CA SER A 489 -13.25 -5.21 43.54
C SER A 489 -14.06 -3.92 43.70
N ILE A 490 -15.08 -3.71 42.86
CA ILE A 490 -16.02 -2.57 42.95
C ILE A 490 -16.72 -2.55 44.31
N ASP A 491 -17.21 -3.69 44.78
CA ASP A 491 -17.83 -3.83 46.11
C ASP A 491 -16.84 -3.49 47.24
N SER A 492 -15.59 -3.95 47.11
CA SER A 492 -14.51 -3.67 48.05
C SER A 492 -14.15 -2.19 48.10
N TYR A 493 -13.98 -1.54 46.94
CA TYR A 493 -13.74 -0.11 46.84
C TYR A 493 -14.90 0.70 47.41
N SER A 494 -16.15 0.32 47.12
CA SER A 494 -17.35 1.00 47.64
C SER A 494 -17.38 1.02 49.17
N LYS A 495 -17.13 -0.13 49.83
CA LYS A 495 -17.02 -0.20 51.30
C LYS A 495 -15.87 0.65 51.87
N ARG A 496 -14.76 0.78 51.14
CA ARG A 496 -13.61 1.62 51.56
C ARG A 496 -13.92 3.10 51.37
N ILE A 497 -14.59 3.47 50.30
CA ILE A 497 -15.02 4.84 49.99
C ILE A 497 -16.01 5.34 51.04
N GLU A 498 -16.95 4.51 51.50
CA GLU A 498 -17.86 4.87 52.60
C GLU A 498 -17.11 5.29 53.87
N ARG A 499 -15.98 4.63 54.17
CA ARG A 499 -15.16 4.93 55.36
C ARG A 499 -14.23 6.14 55.14
N THR A 500 -13.73 6.31 53.93
CA THR A 500 -12.77 7.37 53.58
C THR A 500 -13.16 8.03 52.26
N PRO A 501 -14.23 8.86 52.23
CA PRO A 501 -14.78 9.39 50.98
C PRO A 501 -13.87 10.42 50.30
N GLY A 502 -12.90 10.99 51.03
CA GLY A 502 -11.92 11.95 50.52
C GLY A 502 -10.68 11.34 49.87
N ASN A 503 -10.58 10.02 49.75
CA ASN A 503 -9.41 9.37 49.15
C ASN A 503 -9.59 9.22 47.63
N ALA A 504 -8.91 10.08 46.86
CA ALA A 504 -8.96 10.10 45.39
C ALA A 504 -8.52 8.78 44.74
N ASP A 505 -7.52 8.08 45.30
CA ASP A 505 -7.01 6.83 44.72
C ASP A 505 -8.05 5.69 44.77
N LEU A 506 -8.97 5.71 45.75
CA LEU A 506 -10.06 4.72 45.83
C LEU A 506 -11.09 4.93 44.73
N HIS A 507 -11.49 6.18 44.51
CA HIS A 507 -12.41 6.54 43.42
C HIS A 507 -11.77 6.23 42.07
N PHE A 508 -10.49 6.55 41.88
CA PHE A 508 -9.78 6.23 40.64
C PHE A 508 -9.71 4.73 40.37
N GLY A 509 -9.40 3.91 41.39
CA GLY A 509 -9.37 2.46 41.25
C GLY A 509 -10.73 1.88 40.87
N ARG A 510 -11.80 2.33 41.53
CA ARG A 510 -13.17 1.90 41.22
C ARG A 510 -13.62 2.35 39.84
N ALA A 511 -13.24 3.54 39.40
CA ALA A 511 -13.50 4.01 38.05
C ALA A 511 -12.88 3.12 36.96
N LEU A 512 -11.65 2.64 37.18
CA LEU A 512 -10.99 1.72 36.25
C LEU A 512 -11.71 0.37 36.20
N ASP A 513 -12.19 -0.14 37.33
CA ASP A 513 -13.00 -1.36 37.36
C ASP A 513 -14.34 -1.17 36.61
N TYR A 514 -15.02 -0.03 36.80
CA TYR A 514 -16.23 0.31 36.04
C TYR A 514 -15.98 0.45 34.54
N LEU A 515 -14.87 1.07 34.13
CA LEU A 515 -14.44 1.14 32.74
C LEU A 515 -14.27 -0.27 32.12
N LEU A 516 -13.65 -1.18 32.86
CA LEU A 516 -13.40 -2.56 32.40
C LEU A 516 -14.69 -3.36 32.22
N VAL A 517 -15.66 -3.19 33.11
CA VAL A 517 -17.00 -3.80 32.96
C VAL A 517 -17.94 -3.00 32.05
N GLN A 518 -17.42 -1.97 31.37
CA GLN A 518 -18.13 -1.08 30.44
C GLN A 518 -19.29 -0.27 31.06
N ASP A 519 -19.27 -0.05 32.37
CA ASP A 519 -20.16 0.92 33.02
C ASP A 519 -19.55 2.32 32.93
N PHE A 520 -19.66 2.94 31.76
CA PHE A 520 -19.09 4.26 31.51
C PHE A 520 -19.71 5.36 32.39
N THR A 521 -20.95 5.19 32.84
CA THR A 521 -21.64 6.22 33.65
C THR A 521 -21.05 6.32 35.04
N GLU A 522 -20.89 5.17 35.71
CA GLU A 522 -20.28 5.14 37.03
C GLU A 522 -18.76 5.41 36.97
N ALA A 523 -18.08 4.96 35.89
CA ALA A 523 -16.69 5.31 35.68
C ALA A 523 -16.46 6.83 35.60
N LEU A 524 -17.30 7.56 34.84
CA LEU A 524 -17.20 9.02 34.75
C LEU A 524 -17.46 9.71 36.10
N ARG A 525 -18.46 9.26 36.86
CA ARG A 525 -18.77 9.80 38.20
C ARG A 525 -17.58 9.70 39.14
N ASP A 526 -16.94 8.53 39.19
CA ASP A 526 -15.78 8.32 40.05
C ASP A 526 -14.53 9.08 39.56
N LEU A 527 -14.35 9.24 38.24
CA LEU A 527 -13.27 10.06 37.68
C LEU A 527 -13.47 11.55 37.97
N ASP A 528 -14.69 12.06 37.84
CA ASP A 528 -15.04 13.41 38.24
C ASP A 528 -14.73 13.62 39.72
N ARG A 529 -15.12 12.65 40.57
CA ARG A 529 -14.83 12.72 42.00
C ARG A 529 -13.34 12.66 42.32
N THR A 530 -12.58 11.85 41.60
CA THR A 530 -11.12 11.77 41.72
C THR A 530 -10.48 13.12 41.41
N ILE A 531 -10.93 13.77 40.33
CA ILE A 531 -10.43 15.07 39.88
C ILE A 531 -10.83 16.19 40.85
N GLU A 532 -12.03 16.17 41.41
CA GLU A 532 -12.46 17.13 42.44
C GLU A 532 -11.60 17.06 43.70
N LEU A 533 -11.23 15.84 44.13
CA LEU A 533 -10.44 15.61 45.33
C LEU A 533 -8.96 15.95 45.14
N ALA A 534 -8.43 15.79 43.92
CA ALA A 534 -7.02 15.94 43.62
C ALA A 534 -6.77 16.49 42.19
N PRO A 535 -7.14 17.75 41.91
CA PRO A 535 -7.15 18.30 40.54
C PRO A 535 -5.75 18.42 39.92
N ASP A 536 -4.72 18.76 40.70
CA ASP A 536 -3.36 18.93 40.18
C ASP A 536 -2.49 17.67 40.32
N ALA A 537 -2.96 16.67 41.08
CA ALA A 537 -2.20 15.45 41.36
C ALA A 537 -2.70 14.21 40.59
N SER A 538 -3.72 14.36 39.73
CA SER A 538 -4.40 13.23 39.05
C SER A 538 -4.40 13.32 37.51
N PRO A 539 -3.25 13.52 36.83
CA PRO A 539 -3.21 13.51 35.36
C PRO A 539 -3.73 12.20 34.76
N LEU A 540 -3.53 11.05 35.41
CA LEU A 540 -4.07 9.76 34.94
C LEU A 540 -5.61 9.70 35.02
N ALA A 541 -6.24 10.46 35.92
CA ALA A 541 -7.70 10.55 36.00
C ALA A 541 -8.29 11.34 34.84
N TYR A 542 -7.68 12.47 34.48
CA TYR A 542 -8.06 13.21 33.25
C TYR A 542 -7.87 12.35 32.00
N PHE A 543 -6.75 11.62 31.92
CA PHE A 543 -6.49 10.73 30.79
C PHE A 543 -7.53 9.61 30.69
N ALA A 544 -7.83 8.92 31.80
CA ALA A 544 -8.87 7.90 31.84
C ALA A 544 -10.25 8.48 31.48
N ARG A 545 -10.59 9.68 31.98
CA ARG A 545 -11.87 10.33 31.69
C ARG A 545 -12.03 10.66 30.21
N ALA A 546 -10.98 11.18 29.58
CA ALA A 546 -10.95 11.41 28.13
C ALA A 546 -11.21 10.12 27.34
N VAL A 547 -10.56 9.02 27.74
CA VAL A 547 -10.73 7.70 27.11
C VAL A 547 -12.16 7.16 27.30
N VAL A 548 -12.72 7.26 28.50
CA VAL A 548 -14.10 6.80 28.79
C VAL A 548 -15.11 7.59 27.96
N ARG A 549 -14.98 8.93 27.90
CA ARG A 549 -15.83 9.79 27.05
C ARG A 549 -15.72 9.41 25.57
N TYR A 550 -14.51 9.16 25.08
CA TYR A 550 -14.30 8.70 23.70
C TYR A 550 -14.98 7.35 23.42
N LYS A 551 -14.83 6.36 24.30
CA LYS A 551 -15.49 5.05 24.17
C LYS A 551 -17.02 5.16 24.20
N GLN A 552 -17.56 6.01 25.06
CA GLN A 552 -19.00 6.27 25.12
C GLN A 552 -19.51 6.88 23.79
N LEU A 553 -18.75 7.81 23.22
CA LEU A 553 -19.06 8.42 21.91
C LEU A 553 -19.04 7.39 20.77
N GLU A 554 -18.06 6.47 20.75
CA GLU A 554 -17.94 5.40 19.76
C GLU A 554 -19.06 4.35 19.90
N SER A 555 -19.42 3.98 21.14
CA SER A 555 -20.54 3.08 21.42
C SER A 555 -21.88 3.66 20.95
N ALA A 556 -22.07 4.98 21.09
CA ALA A 556 -23.28 5.65 20.60
C ALA A 556 -23.35 5.68 19.06
N ARG A 557 -22.19 5.72 18.37
CA ARG A 557 -22.11 5.66 16.90
C ARG A 557 -22.42 4.28 16.34
N SER A 558 -21.90 3.23 16.96
CA SER A 558 -22.07 1.83 16.50
C SER A 558 -23.51 1.32 16.60
N GLN A 559 -24.36 1.94 17.42
CA GLN A 559 -25.79 1.62 17.54
C GLN A 559 -26.67 2.26 16.44
N GLN A 560 -26.12 3.08 15.55
CA GLN A 560 -26.87 3.68 14.43
C GLN A 560 -26.83 2.77 13.19
N PRO A 561 -27.98 2.34 12.63
CA PRO A 561 -28.05 1.28 11.61
C PRO A 561 -27.59 1.66 10.19
N ASP A 562 -27.17 2.91 9.94
CA ASP A 562 -27.02 3.47 8.58
C ASP A 562 -25.57 3.73 8.12
N VAL A 563 -24.56 3.27 8.87
CA VAL A 563 -23.14 3.44 8.46
C VAL A 563 -22.55 2.09 8.10
N THR A 564 -22.51 1.78 6.80
CA THR A 564 -21.68 0.68 6.29
C THR A 564 -20.24 0.90 6.77
N SER A 565 -19.56 -0.12 7.30
CA SER A 565 -18.24 0.04 7.92
C SER A 565 -17.18 0.66 6.98
N ALA A 566 -17.39 0.59 5.66
CA ALA A 566 -16.58 1.27 4.65
C ALA A 566 -16.68 2.81 4.66
N ALA A 567 -17.70 3.39 5.29
CA ALA A 567 -17.88 4.84 5.43
C ALA A 567 -17.18 5.42 6.67
N ALA A 568 -16.66 4.59 7.58
CA ALA A 568 -16.13 5.00 8.88
C ALA A 568 -14.62 5.30 8.90
N SER A 569 -13.83 4.83 7.93
CA SER A 569 -12.40 5.20 7.90
C SER A 569 -12.26 6.68 7.55
N PRO A 570 -11.50 7.47 8.36
CA PRO A 570 -11.20 8.87 8.04
C PRO A 570 -10.34 8.98 6.77
N PHE A 571 -9.78 7.86 6.32
CA PHE A 571 -8.86 7.77 5.20
C PHE A 571 -9.53 7.16 3.96
N ARG A 572 -9.49 7.90 2.84
CA ARG A 572 -9.92 7.41 1.53
C ARG A 572 -8.78 7.59 0.55
N PHE A 573 -8.11 6.49 0.22
CA PHE A 573 -7.06 6.43 -0.79
C PHE A 573 -7.60 5.67 -2.01
N GLY A 574 -7.30 6.14 -3.24
CA GLY A 574 -7.66 5.43 -4.49
C GLY A 574 -9.10 5.52 -5.03
N ALA A 575 -10.08 6.05 -4.29
CA ALA A 575 -11.42 6.30 -4.85
C ALA A 575 -11.51 7.72 -5.41
N ALA A 576 -12.09 7.90 -6.60
CA ALA A 576 -12.40 9.21 -7.17
C ALA A 576 -13.23 10.02 -6.16
N THR A 577 -12.56 10.91 -5.44
CA THR A 577 -13.17 11.81 -4.48
C THR A 577 -14.03 12.77 -5.28
N ARG A 578 -15.32 12.43 -5.45
CA ARG A 578 -16.32 13.49 -5.44
C ARG A 578 -16.25 14.09 -4.05
N LEU A 579 -15.38 15.08 -3.88
CA LEU A 579 -15.69 16.17 -2.97
C LEU A 579 -17.09 16.60 -3.37
N SER A 580 -18.08 16.21 -2.59
CA SER A 580 -19.34 16.91 -2.57
C SER A 580 -18.98 18.35 -2.22
N THR A 581 -18.80 19.19 -3.24
CA THR A 581 -18.72 20.64 -3.12
C THR A 581 -20.10 21.25 -2.92
N SER A 582 -21.07 20.48 -2.42
CA SER A 582 -22.12 21.09 -1.62
C SER A 582 -21.55 21.27 -0.23
N ALA A 583 -21.13 22.50 0.09
CA ALA A 583 -21.15 22.95 1.46
C ALA A 583 -22.56 22.65 1.96
N ASP A 584 -22.69 21.55 2.71
CA ASP A 584 -23.95 21.11 3.28
C ASP A 584 -24.33 22.18 4.31
N THR A 585 -25.09 23.18 3.87
CA THR A 585 -25.69 24.23 4.68
C THR A 585 -26.84 23.65 5.52
N ARG A 586 -26.61 22.48 6.12
CA ARG A 586 -27.47 21.90 7.14
C ARG A 586 -27.11 22.56 8.46
N ASN A 587 -28.11 23.14 9.11
CA ASN A 587 -28.00 23.50 10.52
C ASN A 587 -27.60 22.23 11.30
N PRO A 588 -26.60 22.31 12.18
CA PRO A 588 -26.18 21.16 12.98
C PRO A 588 -27.38 20.63 13.75
N SER A 589 -27.60 19.32 13.69
CA SER A 589 -28.63 18.70 14.51
C SER A 589 -28.25 18.79 15.98
N PRO A 590 -29.20 18.71 16.93
CA PRO A 590 -28.88 18.63 18.36
C PRO A 590 -27.91 17.49 18.70
N ALA A 591 -27.94 16.41 17.91
CA ALA A 591 -26.98 15.31 18.03
C ALA A 591 -25.57 15.71 17.53
N ASP A 592 -25.46 16.56 16.50
CA ASP A 592 -24.16 17.11 16.06
C ASP A 592 -23.57 18.06 17.11
N GLU A 593 -24.40 18.88 17.74
CA GLU A 593 -23.99 19.79 18.81
C GLU A 593 -23.55 19.03 20.06
N ALA A 594 -24.31 18.01 20.49
CA ALA A 594 -23.91 17.15 21.60
C ALA A 594 -22.58 16.42 21.32
N ARG A 595 -22.37 15.93 20.08
CA ARG A 595 -21.11 15.31 19.67
C ARG A 595 -19.93 16.28 19.67
N ARG A 596 -20.14 17.52 19.23
CA ARG A 596 -19.11 18.58 19.30
C ARG A 596 -18.78 18.92 20.75
N HIS A 597 -19.79 19.03 21.60
CA HIS A 597 -19.59 19.29 23.02
C HIS A 597 -18.76 18.18 23.69
N GLU A 598 -19.11 16.91 23.46
CA GLU A 598 -18.32 15.80 24.00
C GLU A 598 -16.89 15.79 23.44
N HIS A 599 -16.70 16.10 22.15
CA HIS A 599 -15.37 16.22 21.53
C HIS A 599 -14.52 17.31 22.21
N GLU A 600 -15.11 18.47 22.50
CA GLU A 600 -14.46 19.57 23.24
C GLU A 600 -14.10 19.17 24.68
N LEU A 601 -14.96 18.41 25.37
CA LEU A 601 -14.67 17.91 26.71
C LEU A 601 -13.48 16.94 26.71
N ILE A 602 -13.41 16.03 25.73
CA ILE A 602 -12.28 15.10 25.60
C ILE A 602 -10.98 15.87 25.31
N LEU A 603 -11.02 16.86 24.40
CA LEU A 603 -9.85 17.71 24.11
C LEU A 603 -9.37 18.45 25.37
N ARG A 604 -10.29 19.04 26.14
CA ARG A 604 -9.97 19.73 27.39
C ARG A 604 -9.32 18.81 28.41
N ASP A 605 -9.76 17.56 28.50
CA ASP A 605 -9.15 16.57 29.39
C ASP A 605 -7.72 16.26 28.94
N TYR A 606 -7.46 16.04 27.65
CA TYR A 606 -6.09 15.84 27.16
C TYR A 606 -5.21 17.09 27.33
N ASP A 607 -5.73 18.29 27.10
CA ASP A 607 -5.02 19.55 27.37
C ASP A 607 -4.62 19.64 28.84
N GLN A 608 -5.48 19.19 29.74
CA GLN A 608 -5.22 19.16 31.16
C GLN A 608 -4.17 18.12 31.55
N VAL A 609 -4.19 16.93 30.94
CA VAL A 609 -3.10 15.95 31.10
C VAL A 609 -1.78 16.54 30.66
N ILE A 610 -1.74 17.20 29.50
CA ILE A 610 -0.52 17.81 28.95
C ILE A 610 -0.01 18.96 29.83
N ARG A 611 -0.91 19.74 30.43
CA ARG A 611 -0.54 20.79 31.40
C ARG A 611 0.13 20.22 32.66
N LEU A 612 -0.42 19.12 33.19
CA LEU A 612 0.06 18.51 34.43
C LEU A 612 1.26 17.57 34.22
N ALA A 613 1.33 16.91 33.07
CA ALA A 613 2.33 15.91 32.71
C ALA A 613 2.78 16.12 31.25
N PRO A 614 3.57 17.18 30.96
CA PRO A 614 3.99 17.53 29.59
C PRO A 614 4.89 16.49 28.92
N ASP A 615 5.49 15.58 29.69
CA ASP A 615 6.31 14.48 29.18
C ASP A 615 5.48 13.23 28.80
N PHE A 616 4.18 13.22 29.10
CA PHE A 616 3.30 12.06 28.85
C PHE A 616 2.88 11.99 27.37
N ALA A 617 3.70 11.31 26.55
CA ALA A 617 3.55 11.23 25.10
C ALA A 617 2.14 10.77 24.64
N PHE A 618 1.53 9.86 25.40
CA PHE A 618 0.27 9.21 25.05
C PHE A 618 -0.95 10.15 25.06
N ALA A 619 -0.90 11.23 25.85
CA ALA A 619 -1.95 12.26 25.80
C ALA A 619 -1.91 13.03 24.47
N TYR A 620 -0.71 13.37 23.98
CA TYR A 620 -0.56 13.98 22.67
C TYR A 620 -1.02 13.05 21.56
N PHE A 621 -0.59 11.77 21.60
CA PHE A 621 -1.02 10.78 20.62
C PHE A 621 -2.55 10.62 20.58
N ASN A 622 -3.19 10.43 21.73
CA ASN A 622 -4.66 10.28 21.77
C ASN A 622 -5.40 11.56 21.33
N ARG A 623 -4.89 12.75 21.70
CA ARG A 623 -5.43 14.03 21.23
C ARG A 623 -5.29 14.18 19.70
N GLY A 624 -4.16 13.73 19.15
CA GLY A 624 -3.91 13.65 17.72
C GLY A 624 -4.89 12.71 17.01
N ASN A 625 -5.12 11.51 17.54
CA ASN A 625 -6.12 10.57 17.02
C ASN A 625 -7.53 11.20 17.01
N LEU A 626 -7.91 11.88 18.09
CA LEU A 626 -9.20 12.55 18.20
C LEU A 626 -9.38 13.66 17.15
N ARG A 627 -8.33 14.46 16.88
CA ARG A 627 -8.32 15.48 15.83
C ARG A 627 -8.33 14.86 14.43
N CYS A 628 -7.63 13.75 14.25
CA CYS A 628 -7.57 13.01 12.99
C CYS A 628 -8.94 12.43 12.60
N THR A 629 -9.68 11.85 13.56
CA THR A 629 -11.08 11.41 13.34
C THR A 629 -12.00 12.59 13.00
N GLY A 630 -11.71 13.78 13.53
CA GLY A 630 -12.37 15.05 13.18
C GLY A 630 -11.93 15.65 11.83
N ARG A 631 -11.03 14.98 11.09
CA ARG A 631 -10.39 15.45 9.83
C ARG A 631 -9.56 16.73 9.97
N ASP A 632 -9.18 17.12 11.19
CA ASP A 632 -8.18 18.16 11.41
C ASP A 632 -6.77 17.54 11.36
N PHE A 633 -6.36 17.16 10.15
CA PHE A 633 -5.07 16.49 9.94
C PHE A 633 -3.89 17.38 10.33
N ARG A 634 -3.99 18.71 10.16
CA ARG A 634 -2.91 19.63 10.50
C ARG A 634 -2.66 19.67 12.02
N ALA A 635 -3.72 19.81 12.81
CA ALA A 635 -3.59 19.81 14.26
C ALA A 635 -3.26 18.41 14.80
N ALA A 636 -3.70 17.35 14.14
CA ALA A 636 -3.30 15.98 14.46
C ALA A 636 -1.80 15.74 14.24
N ILE A 637 -1.24 16.19 13.10
CA ILE A 637 0.19 16.09 12.80
C ILE A 637 1.03 16.80 13.88
N ALA A 638 0.63 18.01 14.29
CA ALA A 638 1.32 18.74 15.36
C ALA A 638 1.30 17.97 16.69
N ASP A 639 0.21 17.29 17.02
CA ASP A 639 0.13 16.46 18.22
C ASP A 639 1.00 15.20 18.11
N TYR A 640 1.03 14.55 16.95
CA TYR A 640 1.92 13.41 16.72
C TYR A 640 3.40 13.84 16.74
N ASP A 641 3.74 15.03 16.25
CA ASP A 641 5.08 15.61 16.35
C ASP A 641 5.51 15.75 17.81
N GLU A 642 4.62 16.24 18.68
CA GLU A 642 4.87 16.30 20.11
C GLU A 642 5.02 14.90 20.70
N ALA A 643 4.12 13.95 20.39
CA ALA A 643 4.20 12.58 20.89
C ALA A 643 5.55 11.92 20.54
N ILE A 644 5.98 12.03 19.28
CA ILE A 644 7.26 11.51 18.79
C ILE A 644 8.46 12.20 19.46
N ARG A 645 8.36 13.50 19.76
CA ARG A 645 9.44 14.22 20.45
C ARG A 645 9.65 13.71 21.88
N ARG A 646 8.61 13.20 22.54
CA ARG A 646 8.69 12.65 23.90
C ARG A 646 9.07 11.17 23.89
N ASP A 647 8.49 10.39 22.98
CA ASP A 647 8.87 8.99 22.73
C ASP A 647 9.21 8.76 21.24
N PRO A 648 10.49 8.88 20.86
CA PRO A 648 10.94 8.63 19.49
C PRO A 648 10.84 7.17 19.04
N GLU A 649 10.54 6.24 19.95
CA GLU A 649 10.32 4.82 19.63
C GLU A 649 8.82 4.48 19.52
N LEU A 650 7.90 5.47 19.65
CA LEU A 650 6.45 5.28 19.55
C LEU A 650 6.00 5.08 18.10
N ALA A 651 6.01 3.82 17.65
CA ALA A 651 5.70 3.42 16.28
C ALA A 651 4.32 3.89 15.80
N GLU A 652 3.34 3.85 16.69
CA GLU A 652 1.94 4.23 16.46
C GLU A 652 1.83 5.69 16.04
N ALA A 653 2.60 6.58 16.67
CA ALA A 653 2.57 8.00 16.35
C ALA A 653 3.14 8.27 14.95
N TYR A 654 4.21 7.57 14.56
CA TYR A 654 4.70 7.61 13.18
C TYR A 654 3.66 7.08 12.21
N PHE A 655 3.03 5.94 12.51
CA PHE A 655 2.01 5.34 11.64
C PHE A 655 0.84 6.31 11.40
N ASN A 656 0.25 6.83 12.46
CA ASN A 656 -0.90 7.73 12.38
C ASN A 656 -0.55 9.09 11.78
N ARG A 657 0.65 9.63 12.05
CA ARG A 657 1.15 10.85 11.38
C ARG A 657 1.35 10.61 9.90
N GLY A 658 1.90 9.46 9.52
CA GLY A 658 2.09 9.07 8.13
C GLY A 658 0.78 9.05 7.35
N LEU A 659 -0.28 8.45 7.92
CA LEU A 659 -1.61 8.45 7.31
C LEU A 659 -2.22 9.86 7.19
N ALA A 660 -2.04 10.70 8.22
CA ALA A 660 -2.49 12.10 8.18
C ALA A 660 -1.74 12.91 7.10
N GLU A 661 -0.43 12.73 6.96
CA GLU A 661 0.40 13.38 5.93
C GLU A 661 0.01 12.93 4.52
N LEU A 662 -0.22 11.63 4.30
CA LEU A 662 -0.75 11.11 3.03
C LEU A 662 -2.11 11.74 2.69
N SER A 663 -2.98 11.91 3.68
CA SER A 663 -4.30 12.53 3.51
C SER A 663 -4.22 14.02 3.16
N MET A 664 -3.14 14.69 3.58
CA MET A 664 -2.82 16.06 3.22
C MET A 664 -2.10 16.18 1.86
N GLY A 665 -1.80 15.06 1.19
CA GLY A 665 -1.08 15.02 -0.08
C GLY A 665 0.45 15.03 0.05
N ASN A 666 0.99 14.96 1.27
CA ASN A 666 2.44 14.98 1.52
C ASN A 666 3.04 13.57 1.44
N ALA A 667 3.03 12.98 0.24
CA ALA A 667 3.43 11.59 0.00
C ALA A 667 4.82 11.23 0.57
N THR A 668 5.84 12.07 0.34
CA THR A 668 7.21 11.81 0.78
C THR A 668 7.36 11.75 2.30
N ARG A 669 6.67 12.64 3.04
CA ARG A 669 6.69 12.62 4.51
C ARG A 669 5.86 11.47 5.05
N GLY A 670 4.69 11.23 4.47
CA GLY A 670 3.82 10.12 4.83
C GLY A 670 4.51 8.76 4.69
N ILE A 671 5.21 8.53 3.58
CA ILE A 671 5.98 7.29 3.34
C ILE A 671 7.17 7.19 4.30
N ALA A 672 7.89 8.28 4.58
CA ALA A 672 8.99 8.28 5.56
C ALA A 672 8.50 7.85 6.96
N ASP A 673 7.35 8.37 7.38
CA ASP A 673 6.75 8.05 8.67
C ASP A 673 6.26 6.61 8.73
N LEU A 674 5.62 6.11 7.67
CA LEU A 674 5.21 4.71 7.59
C LEU A 674 6.43 3.77 7.57
N SER A 675 7.50 4.14 6.86
CA SER A 675 8.77 3.41 6.88
C SER A 675 9.30 3.31 8.30
N LYS A 676 9.28 4.43 9.03
CA LYS A 676 9.72 4.46 10.43
C LYS A 676 8.84 3.64 11.37
N ALA A 677 7.52 3.66 11.17
CA ALA A 677 6.59 2.82 11.92
C ALA A 677 6.86 1.32 11.68
N GLY A 678 7.08 0.95 10.42
CA GLY A 678 7.47 -0.41 10.02
C GLY A 678 8.76 -0.85 10.68
N GLU A 679 9.79 0.01 10.68
CA GLU A 679 11.05 -0.25 11.37
C GLU A 679 10.85 -0.54 12.86
N LEU A 680 9.97 0.24 13.52
CA LEU A 680 9.73 0.14 14.95
C LEU A 680 8.81 -1.03 15.35
N GLY A 681 8.26 -1.77 14.38
CA GLY A 681 7.54 -3.01 14.62
C GLY A 681 6.09 -3.04 14.16
N LEU A 682 5.62 -2.07 13.34
CA LEU A 682 4.29 -2.08 12.74
C LEU A 682 4.32 -2.56 11.28
N PRO A 683 4.27 -3.88 11.01
CA PRO A 683 4.43 -4.42 9.66
C PRO A 683 3.32 -4.00 8.67
N SER A 684 2.15 -3.63 9.19
CA SER A 684 1.04 -3.05 8.41
C SER A 684 1.48 -1.83 7.60
N ALA A 685 2.48 -1.07 8.08
CA ALA A 685 2.98 0.12 7.40
C ALA A 685 3.57 -0.19 6.01
N TYR A 686 4.29 -1.30 5.87
CA TYR A 686 4.89 -1.70 4.59
C TYR A 686 3.83 -2.04 3.53
N SER A 687 2.72 -2.66 3.93
CA SER A 687 1.59 -2.91 3.04
C SER A 687 0.98 -1.60 2.50
N ILE A 688 0.94 -0.56 3.33
CA ILE A 688 0.44 0.76 2.92
C ILE A 688 1.42 1.45 1.98
N ILE A 689 2.72 1.44 2.30
CA ILE A 689 3.78 2.01 1.43
C ILE A 689 3.69 1.40 0.03
N ARG A 690 3.56 0.07 -0.06
CA ARG A 690 3.42 -0.62 -1.34
C ARG A 690 2.19 -0.16 -2.10
N ARG A 691 1.01 -0.09 -1.46
CA ARG A 691 -0.22 0.38 -2.11
C ARG A 691 -0.09 1.81 -2.62
N MET A 692 0.47 2.73 -1.83
CA MET A 692 0.68 4.12 -2.25
C MET A 692 1.64 4.23 -3.43
N THR A 693 2.68 3.39 -3.44
CA THR A 693 3.67 3.33 -4.52
C THR A 693 3.09 2.76 -5.82
N GLU A 694 2.08 1.88 -5.73
CA GLU A 694 1.35 1.36 -6.88
C GLU A 694 0.32 2.38 -7.40
N GLU A 695 -0.44 3.03 -6.51
CA GLU A 695 -1.43 4.04 -6.85
C GLU A 695 -0.82 5.28 -7.53
N SER A 696 0.32 5.78 -7.03
CA SER A 696 1.00 6.93 -7.66
C SER A 696 1.38 6.65 -9.11
N LYS A 697 1.75 5.40 -9.42
CA LYS A 697 2.16 4.95 -10.75
C LYS A 697 0.98 4.77 -11.71
N SER A 698 -0.25 4.64 -11.18
CA SER A 698 -1.49 4.51 -11.98
C SER A 698 -2.09 5.86 -12.41
N ASN A 699 -1.73 6.94 -11.72
CA ASN A 699 -2.25 8.29 -11.96
C ASN A 699 -1.35 9.14 -12.87
N GLU A 700 -0.20 8.61 -13.32
CA GLU A 700 0.75 9.22 -14.29
C GLU A 700 0.77 8.50 -15.65
#